data_AF-A0A167N067-F1
#
_entry.id   AF-A0A167N067-F1
#
_cell.length_a   1.000
_cell.length_b   1.000
_cell.length_c   1.000
_cell.angle_alpha   90.00
_cell.angle_beta   90.00
_cell.angle_gamma   90.00
#
_symmetry.space_group_name_H-M   'P 1'
#
loop_
_entity.id
_entity.type
_entity.pdbx_description
1 polymer ?
#
loop_
_entity_poly.entity_id
_entity_poly.type
_entity_poly.pdbx_seq_one_letter_code
_entity_poly.pdbx_strand_id
1 'polypeptide(L)'
;MSHDKYQSPLTSRYASKEMAFNFSEDKRYITWRKLWLNLAKAEQRLGLTDITNEAISQMEANLTHIDYEVAAAEEKKRRHDVMAHVHTFGLVAPKAAGIIHLGATSCYVTDNGDLIILRDAYDLVIKKLVHVIDILTKFAQEYRALPTLGFTHFQPAQLVTVGKRATLWIQELLWDLRNFERARNDLKFRGVKGTTGTQASFMALFNGDHDKVEELDQLVTELSGFTEAYPVCGQTYSRKIDIDVLNPLSGFGASAHKIATDIRLLANLKEVEEPFEKDQIGSSAMAYKRNPMRCERVCSLSRHLMVLVNDALQTSAVQWFERTLDDSAIRRISLPEAFLTTDILLTTMQNIFEGMVVYPKVIERRINQELPFMATENIIMAMVKKGGDRQECHEEIRVLSHQAGHVVKMEGGENDLIERIKKTKYFEPIWADLPALLDPSTFIGRAPEQVDSFVKKHVEPALAPYANELKNKTKAELSVSPGADEQAHLSIFIRSKRQIILTGTETEEEAKRAVTIPISMLRAPVFKDVHTQRVHMKQKLAAGFRLLAKYGWDEGVAGHMTFRDPEYPDLFWVNAFGQYFGHIKASDLILVDHQGSIVRGNQFVNKAAFVIHSAIHEARRDITCAVHTHSMYGRTFSTLGRPLLPISQDACAFYKTHSVYEDFGGVVFDEEEGQNLIKALGPTNRALILQNHGLLTAGSTVDEAIWLFISMERCCQSQLLAEAAAINGYKDLKLISGKVAEGVSKNIADSKACYFQFQPMFNMIVKENPDCLE
;
A
#
# COMPACT_ATOMS: atom_id res chain seq x y z
N MET A 1 19.20 15.15 4.28
CA MET A 1 19.03 13.86 3.58
C MET A 1 19.04 14.10 2.09
N SER A 2 19.54 13.17 1.28
CA SER A 2 19.61 13.36 -0.18
C SER A 2 18.25 13.15 -0.84
N HIS A 3 17.78 14.10 -1.65
CA HIS A 3 16.48 14.01 -2.35
C HIS A 3 16.55 13.25 -3.69
N ASP A 4 17.73 12.77 -4.08
CA ASP A 4 17.96 12.03 -5.33
C ASP A 4 17.73 10.51 -5.21
N LYS A 5 17.38 10.02 -4.00
CA LYS A 5 17.15 8.61 -3.70
C LYS A 5 15.81 8.44 -2.98
N TYR A 6 15.21 7.26 -3.16
CA TYR A 6 14.02 6.88 -2.42
C TYR A 6 14.29 6.93 -0.92
N GLN A 7 13.35 7.52 -0.17
CA GLN A 7 13.34 7.53 1.28
C GLN A 7 12.02 6.95 1.75
N SER A 8 12.06 6.06 2.77
CA SER A 8 10.83 5.59 3.38
C SER A 8 10.06 6.78 3.95
N PRO A 9 8.77 6.95 3.62
CA PRO A 9 7.97 8.04 4.18
C PRO A 9 7.78 7.87 5.70
N LEU A 10 7.93 6.64 6.22
CA LEU A 10 7.81 6.37 7.64
C LEU A 10 8.87 7.15 8.44
N THR A 11 10.13 7.18 7.99
CA THR A 11 11.22 7.87 8.70
C THR A 11 11.40 9.33 8.26
N SER A 12 11.16 9.64 6.98
CA SER A 12 11.37 10.99 6.44
C SER A 12 10.22 11.97 6.74
N ARG A 13 9.02 11.48 7.09
CA ARG A 13 7.83 12.31 7.18
C ARG A 13 6.99 12.13 8.43
N TYR A 14 6.92 10.93 9.02
CA TYR A 14 5.83 10.61 9.94
C TYR A 14 6.27 10.13 11.33
N ALA A 15 7.18 9.17 11.45
CA ALA A 15 7.50 8.56 12.74
C ALA A 15 8.18 9.56 13.69
N SER A 16 8.01 9.35 14.99
CA SER A 16 8.69 10.19 15.98
C SER A 16 10.20 9.98 15.95
N LYS A 17 10.94 10.99 16.40
CA LYS A 17 12.41 10.96 16.42
C LYS A 17 12.92 9.82 17.29
N GLU A 18 12.24 9.52 18.38
CA GLU A 18 12.59 8.45 19.32
C GLU A 18 12.46 7.07 18.68
N MET A 19 11.35 6.80 17.98
CA MET A 19 11.14 5.52 17.31
C MET A 19 12.09 5.36 16.11
N ALA A 20 12.29 6.43 15.32
CA ALA A 20 13.24 6.42 14.22
C ALA A 20 14.68 6.20 14.70
N PHE A 21 15.08 6.84 15.80
CA PHE A 21 16.38 6.60 16.43
C PHE A 21 16.50 5.16 16.93
N ASN A 22 15.45 4.59 17.51
CA ASN A 22 15.49 3.22 18.03
C ASN A 22 15.81 2.15 16.96
N PHE A 23 15.49 2.40 15.70
CA PHE A 23 15.84 1.53 14.57
C PHE A 23 16.99 2.06 13.70
N SER A 24 17.68 3.12 14.14
CA SER A 24 18.82 3.70 13.44
C SER A 24 20.08 2.82 13.52
N GLU A 25 21.01 3.06 12.59
CA GLU A 25 22.34 2.44 12.63
C GLU A 25 23.12 2.83 13.90
N ASP A 26 23.01 4.08 14.35
CA ASP A 26 23.60 4.53 15.62
C ASP A 26 23.12 3.67 16.78
N LYS A 27 21.80 3.55 16.98
CA LYS A 27 21.25 2.72 18.05
C LYS A 27 21.70 1.27 17.91
N ARG A 28 21.69 0.70 16.70
CA ARG A 28 22.12 -0.69 16.44
C ARG A 28 23.58 -0.89 16.87
N TYR A 29 24.51 -0.10 16.36
CA TYR A 29 25.93 -0.31 16.58
C TYR A 29 26.39 0.13 17.97
N ILE A 30 25.75 1.14 18.58
CA ILE A 30 25.92 1.46 20.01
C ILE A 30 25.49 0.25 20.85
N THR A 31 24.38 -0.39 20.50
CA THR A 31 23.88 -1.57 21.21
C THR A 31 24.83 -2.76 21.05
N TRP A 32 25.40 -2.99 19.86
CA TRP A 32 26.43 -4.03 19.66
C TRP A 32 27.66 -3.80 20.53
N ARG A 33 28.16 -2.56 20.60
CA ARG A 33 29.29 -2.21 21.47
C ARG A 33 28.99 -2.41 22.95
N LYS A 34 27.77 -2.05 23.39
CA LYS A 34 27.30 -2.34 24.75
C LYS A 34 27.23 -3.83 25.05
N LEU A 35 26.78 -4.64 24.10
CA LEU A 35 26.75 -6.10 24.23
C LEU A 35 28.16 -6.67 24.35
N TRP A 36 29.10 -6.28 23.49
CA TRP A 36 30.50 -6.69 23.63
C TRP A 36 31.12 -6.26 24.96
N LEU A 37 30.81 -5.06 25.44
CA LEU A 37 31.25 -4.58 26.74
C LEU A 37 30.69 -5.45 27.88
N ASN A 38 29.39 -5.76 27.84
CA ASN A 38 28.74 -6.61 28.84
C ASN A 38 29.32 -8.04 28.82
N LEU A 39 29.62 -8.58 27.63
CA LEU A 39 30.30 -9.86 27.48
C LEU A 39 31.67 -9.84 28.16
N ALA A 40 32.51 -8.87 27.82
CA ALA A 40 33.85 -8.74 28.38
C ALA A 40 33.84 -8.58 29.91
N LYS A 41 32.89 -7.78 30.45
CA LYS A 41 32.70 -7.64 31.90
C LYS A 41 32.30 -8.95 32.57
N ALA A 42 31.38 -9.69 31.98
CA ALA A 42 30.92 -10.97 32.53
C ALA A 42 32.02 -12.03 32.47
N GLU A 43 32.70 -12.15 31.33
CA GLU A 43 33.85 -13.05 31.15
C GLU A 43 35.01 -12.73 32.13
N GLN A 44 35.32 -11.46 32.33
CA GLN A 44 36.31 -11.03 33.33
C GLN A 44 35.90 -11.45 34.74
N ARG A 45 34.62 -11.23 35.12
CA ARG A 45 34.09 -11.59 36.45
C ARG A 45 34.17 -13.11 36.70
N LEU A 46 34.08 -13.93 35.65
CA LEU A 46 34.12 -15.39 35.71
C LEU A 46 35.55 -15.96 35.61
N GLY A 47 36.56 -15.09 35.57
CA GLY A 47 37.96 -15.45 35.73
C GLY A 47 38.78 -15.52 34.45
N LEU A 48 38.32 -14.95 33.32
CA LEU A 48 39.17 -14.77 32.14
C LEU A 48 40.12 -13.58 32.35
N THR A 49 41.32 -13.87 32.86
CA THR A 49 42.30 -12.86 33.30
C THR A 49 42.92 -12.03 32.18
N ASP A 50 42.83 -12.50 30.94
CA ASP A 50 43.34 -11.78 29.76
C ASP A 50 42.49 -10.53 29.44
N ILE A 51 41.28 -10.43 30.00
CA ILE A 51 40.41 -9.27 29.89
C ILE A 51 40.77 -8.26 30.99
N THR A 52 41.52 -7.23 30.63
CA THR A 52 42.00 -6.21 31.57
C THR A 52 40.99 -5.09 31.85
N ASN A 53 41.08 -4.45 33.01
CA ASN A 53 40.27 -3.25 33.32
C ASN A 53 40.52 -2.11 32.32
N GLU A 54 41.75 -1.97 31.84
CA GLU A 54 42.10 -0.98 30.81
C GLU A 54 41.32 -1.24 29.51
N ALA A 55 41.22 -2.50 29.07
CA ALA A 55 40.43 -2.88 27.89
C ALA A 55 38.95 -2.52 28.06
N ILE A 56 38.35 -2.86 29.21
CA ILE A 56 36.95 -2.54 29.54
C ILE A 56 36.72 -1.02 29.54
N SER A 57 37.59 -0.25 30.18
CA SER A 57 37.47 1.23 30.21
C SER A 57 37.60 1.86 28.81
N GLN A 58 38.47 1.33 27.94
CA GLN A 58 38.54 1.79 26.55
C GLN A 58 37.25 1.50 25.78
N MET A 59 36.63 0.33 25.99
CA MET A 59 35.34 0.01 25.36
C MET A 59 34.22 0.93 25.85
N GLU A 60 34.16 1.21 27.16
CA GLU A 60 33.18 2.13 27.77
C GLU A 60 33.27 3.55 27.21
N ALA A 61 34.48 4.08 27.11
CA ALA A 61 34.72 5.43 26.59
C ALA A 61 34.31 5.60 25.12
N ASN A 62 34.22 4.50 24.36
CA ASN A 62 34.01 4.52 22.91
C ASN A 62 32.70 3.87 22.47
N LEU A 63 31.68 3.75 23.34
CA LEU A 63 30.41 3.13 22.95
C LEU A 63 29.67 3.88 21.83
N THR A 64 29.79 5.22 21.78
CA THR A 64 29.10 6.09 20.82
C THR A 64 30.00 6.61 19.69
N HIS A 65 31.31 6.42 19.79
CA HIS A 65 32.28 6.91 18.80
C HIS A 65 32.46 5.90 17.65
N ILE A 66 31.56 5.93 16.67
CA ILE A 66 31.54 4.98 15.54
C ILE A 66 32.07 5.64 14.27
N ASP A 67 33.14 5.09 13.71
CA ASP A 67 33.66 5.47 12.39
C ASP A 67 32.97 4.64 11.30
N TYR A 68 31.96 5.25 10.67
CA TYR A 68 31.15 4.62 9.62
C TYR A 68 31.92 4.42 8.30
N GLU A 69 32.90 5.27 8.01
CA GLU A 69 33.69 5.15 6.78
C GLU A 69 34.60 3.91 6.86
N VAL A 70 35.26 3.72 8.00
CA VAL A 70 36.06 2.52 8.27
C VAL A 70 35.17 1.28 8.28
N ALA A 71 34.03 1.31 8.98
CA ALA A 71 33.11 0.17 9.02
C ALA A 71 32.64 -0.24 7.61
N ALA A 72 32.23 0.71 6.77
CA ALA A 72 31.79 0.44 5.41
C ALA A 72 32.93 -0.11 4.51
N ALA A 73 34.15 0.43 4.63
CA ALA A 73 35.31 -0.07 3.91
C ALA A 73 35.66 -1.51 4.32
N GLU A 74 35.57 -1.79 5.62
CA GLU A 74 35.88 -3.10 6.20
C GLU A 74 34.80 -4.14 5.86
N GLU A 75 33.53 -3.75 5.82
CA GLU A 75 32.42 -4.59 5.38
C GLU A 75 32.55 -4.92 3.89
N LYS A 76 32.90 -3.95 3.04
CA LYS A 76 33.16 -4.19 1.61
C LYS A 76 34.28 -5.20 1.39
N LYS A 77 35.32 -5.16 2.24
CA LYS A 77 36.46 -6.09 2.20
C LYS A 77 36.11 -7.48 2.74
N ARG A 78 35.43 -7.58 3.88
CA ARG A 78 35.16 -8.84 4.59
C ARG A 78 33.86 -9.53 4.19
N ARG A 79 32.95 -8.80 3.54
CA ARG A 79 31.58 -9.25 3.22
C ARG A 79 30.81 -9.71 4.46
N HIS A 80 31.07 -9.06 5.60
CA HIS A 80 30.45 -9.37 6.89
C HIS A 80 30.39 -8.12 7.77
N ASP A 81 29.16 -7.67 8.08
CA ASP A 81 28.84 -6.46 8.85
C ASP A 81 29.39 -6.51 10.30
N VAL A 82 29.09 -7.57 11.05
CA VAL A 82 29.56 -7.72 12.44
C VAL A 82 31.08 -7.68 12.53
N MET A 83 31.79 -8.44 11.69
CA MET A 83 33.26 -8.48 11.72
C MET A 83 33.90 -7.16 11.30
N ALA A 84 33.26 -6.39 10.41
CA ALA A 84 33.68 -5.03 10.10
C ALA A 84 33.58 -4.12 11.33
N HIS A 85 32.48 -4.22 12.09
CA HIS A 85 32.30 -3.45 13.32
C HIS A 85 33.19 -3.93 14.48
N VAL A 86 33.53 -5.23 14.58
CA VAL A 86 34.52 -5.74 15.54
C VAL A 86 35.88 -5.08 15.28
N HIS A 87 36.33 -5.07 14.02
CA HIS A 87 37.60 -4.43 13.66
C HIS A 87 37.57 -2.92 13.93
N THR A 88 36.51 -2.24 13.49
CA THR A 88 36.33 -0.80 13.69
C THR A 88 36.33 -0.43 15.18
N PHE A 89 35.72 -1.26 16.04
CA PHE A 89 35.73 -1.02 17.48
C PHE A 89 37.11 -1.30 18.10
N GLY A 90 37.83 -2.33 17.64
CA GLY A 90 39.20 -2.61 18.07
C GLY A 90 40.19 -1.50 17.73
N LEU A 91 39.98 -0.73 16.65
CA LEU A 91 40.84 0.41 16.31
C LEU A 91 40.76 1.55 17.33
N VAL A 92 39.57 1.81 17.88
CA VAL A 92 39.34 2.85 18.90
C VAL A 92 39.52 2.34 20.33
N ALA A 93 39.56 1.02 20.51
CA ALA A 93 39.84 0.34 21.78
C ALA A 93 40.96 -0.72 21.60
N PRO A 94 42.21 -0.30 21.31
CA PRO A 94 43.30 -1.20 20.94
C PRO A 94 43.65 -2.24 22.02
N LYS A 95 43.44 -1.92 23.30
CA LYS A 95 43.65 -2.87 24.41
C LYS A 95 42.56 -3.94 24.48
N ALA A 96 41.39 -3.65 23.92
CA ALA A 96 40.28 -4.59 23.82
C ALA A 96 40.23 -5.35 22.49
N ALA A 97 40.99 -4.94 21.47
CA ALA A 97 40.89 -5.46 20.11
C ALA A 97 40.98 -6.99 20.01
N GLY A 98 41.80 -7.64 20.86
CA GLY A 98 41.95 -9.09 20.90
C GLY A 98 40.88 -9.84 21.69
N ILE A 99 40.07 -9.15 22.50
CA ILE A 99 39.03 -9.75 23.37
C ILE A 99 37.60 -9.38 22.95
N ILE A 100 37.41 -8.41 22.05
CA ILE A 100 36.09 -8.09 21.52
C ILE A 100 35.58 -9.33 20.77
N HIS A 101 34.36 -9.76 21.13
CA HIS A 101 33.67 -10.90 20.53
C HIS A 101 34.24 -12.28 20.90
N LEU A 102 35.06 -12.38 21.96
CA LEU A 102 35.63 -13.63 22.43
C LEU A 102 34.54 -14.69 22.68
N GLY A 103 34.76 -15.92 22.19
CA GLY A 103 33.83 -17.06 22.34
C GLY A 103 32.48 -16.93 21.61
N ALA A 104 32.12 -15.76 21.11
CA ALA A 104 30.80 -15.47 20.56
C ALA A 104 30.69 -15.72 19.05
N THR A 105 29.46 -15.65 18.54
CA THR A 105 29.13 -15.64 17.10
C THR A 105 28.39 -14.36 16.77
N SER A 106 28.28 -13.99 15.49
CA SER A 106 27.59 -12.79 15.00
C SER A 106 26.18 -12.59 15.57
N CYS A 107 25.44 -13.69 15.84
CA CYS A 107 24.12 -13.67 16.48
C CYS A 107 24.13 -13.22 17.94
N TYR A 108 25.29 -13.19 18.60
CA TYR A 108 25.39 -12.60 19.94
C TYR A 108 25.05 -11.11 19.93
N VAL A 109 25.51 -10.34 18.93
CA VAL A 109 25.22 -8.89 18.89
C VAL A 109 24.00 -8.55 18.05
N THR A 110 23.79 -9.26 16.93
CA THR A 110 22.65 -8.99 16.03
C THR A 110 21.32 -9.36 16.70
N ASP A 111 21.14 -10.61 17.12
CA ASP A 111 19.87 -11.08 17.67
C ASP A 111 19.55 -10.48 19.06
N ASN A 112 20.53 -10.39 19.96
CA ASN A 112 20.31 -9.72 21.25
C ASN A 112 20.07 -8.21 21.07
N GLY A 113 20.76 -7.59 20.11
CA GLY A 113 20.55 -6.19 19.77
C GLY A 113 19.13 -5.95 19.24
N ASP A 114 18.64 -6.81 18.35
CA ASP A 114 17.27 -6.77 17.86
C ASP A 114 16.27 -6.92 19.02
N LEU A 115 16.45 -7.90 19.92
CA LEU A 115 15.55 -8.09 21.08
C LEU A 115 15.50 -6.86 22.00
N ILE A 116 16.64 -6.20 22.25
CA ILE A 116 16.68 -4.93 22.99
C ILE A 116 15.88 -3.84 22.25
N ILE A 117 16.11 -3.70 20.94
CA ILE A 117 15.41 -2.71 20.11
C ILE A 117 13.90 -2.97 20.10
N LEU A 118 13.45 -4.23 20.00
CA LEU A 118 12.05 -4.62 20.02
C LEU A 118 11.38 -4.33 21.37
N ARG A 119 12.05 -4.65 22.49
CA ARG A 119 11.57 -4.31 23.85
C ARG A 119 11.44 -2.79 24.01
N ASP A 120 12.49 -2.05 23.65
CA ASP A 120 12.52 -0.59 23.74
C ASP A 120 11.43 0.04 22.83
N ALA A 121 11.17 -0.53 21.65
CA ALA A 121 10.12 -0.08 20.75
C ALA A 121 8.72 -0.30 21.36
N TYR A 122 8.49 -1.46 22.00
CA TYR A 122 7.26 -1.71 22.74
C TYR A 122 7.05 -0.71 23.89
N ASP A 123 8.09 -0.43 24.66
CA ASP A 123 8.04 0.56 25.74
C ASP A 123 7.64 1.96 25.22
N LEU A 124 8.02 2.32 24.00
CA LEU A 124 7.61 3.57 23.35
C LEU A 124 6.13 3.55 22.93
N VAL A 125 5.66 2.50 22.24
CA VAL A 125 4.29 2.45 21.74
C VAL A 125 3.25 2.23 22.85
N ILE A 126 3.59 1.49 23.91
CA ILE A 126 2.71 1.30 25.08
C ILE A 126 2.42 2.66 25.73
N LYS A 127 3.44 3.50 25.93
CA LYS A 127 3.27 4.85 26.51
C LYS A 127 2.31 5.70 25.68
N LYS A 128 2.42 5.66 24.35
CA LYS A 128 1.52 6.41 23.45
C LYS A 128 0.09 5.83 23.48
N LEU A 129 -0.06 4.51 23.47
CA LEU A 129 -1.36 3.83 23.53
C LEU A 129 -2.13 4.16 24.81
N VAL A 130 -1.46 4.12 25.97
CA VAL A 130 -2.03 4.51 27.27
C VAL A 130 -2.60 5.93 27.22
N HIS A 131 -1.88 6.87 26.62
CA HIS A 131 -2.33 8.26 26.51
C HIS A 131 -3.49 8.43 25.52
N VAL A 132 -3.48 7.72 24.39
CA VAL A 132 -4.62 7.66 23.45
C VAL A 132 -5.89 7.16 24.16
N ILE A 133 -5.77 6.13 24.99
CA ILE A 133 -6.89 5.58 25.79
C ILE A 133 -7.40 6.61 26.81
N ASP A 134 -6.51 7.30 27.53
CA ASP A 134 -6.89 8.34 28.51
C ASP A 134 -7.67 9.50 27.87
N ILE A 135 -7.20 10.02 26.73
CA ILE A 135 -7.89 11.12 26.03
C ILE A 135 -9.28 10.68 25.55
N LEU A 136 -9.35 9.52 24.91
CA LEU A 136 -10.63 9.02 24.38
C LEU A 136 -11.61 8.69 25.52
N THR A 137 -11.11 8.27 26.67
CA THR A 137 -11.91 8.05 27.89
C THR A 137 -12.53 9.34 28.40
N LYS A 138 -11.79 10.45 28.39
CA LYS A 138 -12.33 11.76 28.78
C LYS A 138 -13.41 12.23 27.82
N PHE A 139 -13.18 12.07 26.52
CA PHE A 139 -14.20 12.32 25.49
C PHE A 139 -15.46 11.47 25.74
N ALA A 140 -15.28 10.18 26.06
CA ALA A 140 -16.39 9.30 26.37
C ALA A 140 -17.19 9.75 27.60
N GLN A 141 -16.52 10.22 28.66
CA GLN A 141 -17.15 10.74 29.87
C GLN A 141 -17.87 12.07 29.62
N GLU A 142 -17.26 12.99 28.88
CA GLU A 142 -17.85 14.30 28.52
C GLU A 142 -19.18 14.11 27.77
N TYR A 143 -19.17 13.24 26.76
CA TYR A 143 -20.33 12.99 25.90
C TYR A 143 -21.16 11.78 26.30
N ARG A 144 -21.03 11.29 27.54
CA ARG A 144 -21.65 10.04 28.01
C ARG A 144 -23.17 10.03 27.91
N ALA A 145 -23.80 11.19 28.01
CA ALA A 145 -25.26 11.37 28.00
C ALA A 145 -25.79 12.06 26.73
N LEU A 146 -24.95 12.44 25.77
CA LEU A 146 -25.39 13.10 24.53
C LEU A 146 -26.00 12.06 23.58
N PRO A 147 -27.34 12.05 23.34
CA PRO A 147 -27.96 11.08 22.43
C PRO A 147 -27.43 11.27 21.01
N THR A 148 -27.25 10.16 20.28
CA THR A 148 -26.92 10.11 18.85
C THR A 148 -27.63 8.92 18.22
N LEU A 149 -27.91 9.01 16.92
CA LEU A 149 -28.53 7.92 16.17
C LEU A 149 -27.63 6.68 16.19
N GLY A 150 -28.18 5.52 16.55
CA GLY A 150 -27.49 4.24 16.42
C GLY A 150 -27.44 3.80 14.96
N PHE A 151 -26.42 3.00 14.60
CA PHE A 151 -26.28 2.49 13.24
C PHE A 151 -26.00 0.99 13.23
N THR A 152 -26.86 0.25 12.54
CA THR A 152 -26.63 -1.14 12.12
C THR A 152 -26.82 -1.22 10.62
N HIS A 153 -25.90 -1.85 9.88
CA HIS A 153 -25.85 -1.77 8.40
C HIS A 153 -25.79 -0.32 7.85
N PHE A 154 -25.29 0.61 8.66
CA PHE A 154 -25.34 2.04 8.41
C PHE A 154 -26.76 2.59 8.13
N GLN A 155 -27.79 1.91 8.65
CA GLN A 155 -29.17 2.36 8.69
C GLN A 155 -29.52 2.90 10.09
N PRO A 156 -30.46 3.85 10.20
CA PRO A 156 -30.99 4.32 11.48
C PRO A 156 -31.43 3.16 12.39
N ALA A 157 -30.92 3.14 13.61
CA ALA A 157 -31.26 2.18 14.66
C ALA A 157 -31.46 2.90 16.01
N GLN A 158 -31.89 2.14 17.03
CA GLN A 158 -32.12 2.66 18.39
C GLN A 158 -30.99 3.59 18.84
N LEU A 159 -31.36 4.66 19.53
CA LEU A 159 -30.40 5.68 19.96
C LEU A 159 -29.35 5.10 20.90
N VAL A 160 -28.15 5.63 20.79
CA VAL A 160 -27.05 5.44 21.73
C VAL A 160 -26.60 6.81 22.22
N THR A 161 -25.47 6.90 22.92
CA THR A 161 -24.81 8.18 23.17
C THR A 161 -23.47 8.26 22.47
N VAL A 162 -23.01 9.48 22.18
CA VAL A 162 -21.70 9.74 21.58
C VAL A 162 -20.60 9.11 22.45
N GLY A 163 -20.67 9.33 23.77
CA GLY A 163 -19.72 8.72 24.70
C GLY A 163 -19.82 7.19 24.74
N LYS A 164 -21.03 6.62 24.69
CA LYS A 164 -21.18 5.16 24.63
C LYS A 164 -20.57 4.56 23.36
N ARG A 165 -20.71 5.22 22.20
CA ARG A 165 -20.03 4.81 20.96
C ARG A 165 -18.50 4.78 21.15
N ALA A 166 -17.93 5.81 21.77
CA ALA A 166 -16.49 5.86 22.05
C ALA A 166 -16.00 4.70 22.94
N THR A 167 -16.83 4.17 23.84
CA THR A 167 -16.43 2.98 24.64
C THR A 167 -16.18 1.72 23.82
N LEU A 168 -16.79 1.57 22.63
CA LEU A 168 -16.51 0.44 21.75
C LEU A 168 -15.08 0.51 21.24
N TRP A 169 -14.63 1.72 20.87
CA TRP A 169 -13.26 1.99 20.44
C TRP A 169 -12.26 1.78 21.59
N ILE A 170 -12.57 2.29 22.78
CA ILE A 170 -11.73 2.10 23.97
C ILE A 170 -11.58 0.62 24.31
N GLN A 171 -12.65 -0.18 24.18
CA GLN A 171 -12.58 -1.61 24.46
C GLN A 171 -11.57 -2.35 23.58
N GLU A 172 -11.53 -2.04 22.27
CA GLU A 172 -10.54 -2.62 21.36
C GLU A 172 -9.11 -2.19 21.75
N LEU A 173 -8.91 -0.89 22.06
CA LEU A 173 -7.61 -0.38 22.50
C LEU A 173 -7.13 -0.98 23.82
N LEU A 174 -8.03 -1.33 24.76
CA LEU A 174 -7.66 -2.06 25.98
C LEU A 174 -7.17 -3.48 25.68
N TRP A 175 -7.75 -4.14 24.68
CA TRP A 175 -7.25 -5.44 24.23
C TRP A 175 -5.89 -5.32 23.57
N ASP A 176 -5.67 -4.25 22.78
CA ASP A 176 -4.37 -3.96 22.19
C ASP A 176 -3.32 -3.67 23.27
N LEU A 177 -3.65 -2.89 24.30
CA LEU A 177 -2.75 -2.62 25.43
C LEU A 177 -2.33 -3.92 26.13
N ARG A 178 -3.30 -4.78 26.48
CA ARG A 178 -3.03 -6.12 27.04
C ARG A 178 -2.10 -6.94 26.13
N ASN A 179 -2.33 -6.91 24.81
CA ASN A 179 -1.55 -7.69 23.87
C ASN A 179 -0.11 -7.13 23.72
N PHE A 180 0.06 -5.81 23.75
CA PHE A 180 1.37 -5.15 23.70
C PHE A 180 2.16 -5.44 24.97
N GLU A 181 1.53 -5.32 26.14
CA GLU A 181 2.14 -5.65 27.43
C GLU A 181 2.61 -7.10 27.47
N ARG A 182 1.77 -8.04 27.01
CA ARG A 182 2.13 -9.45 26.93
C ARG A 182 3.33 -9.66 26.01
N ALA A 183 3.29 -9.16 24.78
CA ALA A 183 4.40 -9.32 23.84
C ALA A 183 5.70 -8.69 24.35
N ARG A 184 5.62 -7.53 24.99
CA ARG A 184 6.75 -6.86 25.62
C ARG A 184 7.34 -7.68 26.76
N ASN A 185 6.51 -8.22 27.65
CA ASN A 185 6.95 -8.92 28.86
C ASN A 185 7.34 -10.39 28.60
N ASP A 186 6.84 -11.00 27.52
CA ASP A 186 7.20 -12.35 27.10
C ASP A 186 8.54 -12.40 26.34
N LEU A 187 9.08 -11.26 25.89
CA LEU A 187 10.39 -11.19 25.26
C LEU A 187 11.48 -11.61 26.24
N LYS A 188 12.27 -12.62 25.84
CA LYS A 188 13.46 -13.07 26.56
C LYS A 188 14.71 -12.75 25.76
N PHE A 189 15.85 -12.78 26.43
CA PHE A 189 17.14 -12.58 25.79
C PHE A 189 17.61 -13.84 25.06
N ARG A 190 18.38 -13.73 23.97
CA ARG A 190 19.03 -14.92 23.39
C ARG A 190 20.20 -15.36 24.27
N GLY A 191 20.99 -14.40 24.74
CA GLY A 191 22.18 -14.65 25.54
C GLY A 191 23.38 -15.15 24.72
N VAL A 192 24.28 -15.88 25.37
CA VAL A 192 25.48 -16.49 24.78
C VAL A 192 25.22 -17.96 24.44
N LYS A 193 24.85 -18.24 23.18
CA LYS A 193 24.48 -19.60 22.73
C LYS A 193 25.45 -20.25 21.72
N GLY A 194 26.48 -19.53 21.28
CA GLY A 194 27.39 -20.01 20.23
C GLY A 194 26.71 -20.17 18.86
N THR A 195 27.38 -20.84 17.92
CA THR A 195 26.98 -20.90 16.50
C THR A 195 25.73 -21.73 16.24
N THR A 196 25.48 -22.78 17.01
CA THR A 196 24.35 -23.72 16.81
C THR A 196 23.51 -23.91 18.07
N GLY A 197 23.64 -23.02 19.06
CA GLY A 197 22.85 -23.09 20.28
C GLY A 197 23.49 -23.85 21.43
N THR A 198 24.58 -24.58 21.16
CA THR A 198 25.20 -25.54 22.10
C THR A 198 26.25 -24.95 23.03
N GLN A 199 26.59 -23.67 22.87
CA GLN A 199 27.60 -22.99 23.70
C GLN A 199 29.02 -23.59 23.66
N ALA A 200 29.32 -24.45 22.68
CA ALA A 200 30.58 -25.21 22.63
C ALA A 200 31.85 -24.35 22.70
N SER A 201 31.84 -23.16 22.09
CA SER A 201 32.97 -22.22 22.16
C SER A 201 33.21 -21.69 23.58
N PHE A 202 32.15 -21.38 24.32
CA PHE A 202 32.25 -20.95 25.72
C PHE A 202 32.61 -22.12 26.64
N MET A 203 32.11 -23.33 26.39
CA MET A 203 32.55 -24.54 27.09
C MET A 203 34.06 -24.75 26.95
N ALA A 204 34.61 -24.57 25.74
CA ALA A 204 36.05 -24.65 25.52
C ALA A 204 36.80 -23.52 26.25
N LEU A 205 36.26 -22.30 26.24
CA LEU A 205 36.85 -21.13 26.90
C LEU A 205 36.94 -21.30 28.42
N PHE A 206 35.96 -21.99 29.03
CA PHE A 206 35.94 -22.30 30.46
C PHE A 206 36.39 -23.74 30.79
N ASN A 207 37.17 -24.38 29.91
CA ASN A 207 37.77 -25.71 30.14
C ASN A 207 36.77 -26.80 30.57
N GLY A 208 35.56 -26.79 30.02
CA GLY A 208 34.51 -27.77 30.34
C GLY A 208 33.65 -27.44 31.56
N ASP A 209 33.81 -26.26 32.17
CA ASP A 209 33.03 -25.82 33.33
C ASP A 209 31.63 -25.34 32.91
N HIS A 210 30.63 -26.20 33.15
CA HIS A 210 29.23 -25.93 32.78
C HIS A 210 28.62 -24.79 33.61
N ASP A 211 28.90 -24.75 34.92
CA ASP A 211 28.31 -23.76 35.83
C ASP A 211 28.72 -22.34 35.43
N LYS A 212 29.99 -22.16 35.01
CA LYS A 212 30.46 -20.86 34.49
C LYS A 212 29.79 -20.44 33.19
N VAL A 213 29.46 -21.39 32.31
CA VAL A 213 28.76 -21.08 31.05
C VAL A 213 27.32 -20.66 31.32
N GLU A 214 26.64 -21.32 32.26
CA GLU A 214 25.30 -20.90 32.72
C GLU A 214 25.35 -19.54 33.41
N GLU A 215 26.32 -19.30 34.30
CA GLU A 215 26.50 -18.02 34.98
C GLU A 215 26.84 -16.89 33.99
N LEU A 216 27.63 -17.16 32.95
CA LEU A 216 27.92 -16.19 31.89
C LEU A 216 26.62 -15.77 31.18
N ASP A 217 25.78 -16.74 30.81
CA ASP A 217 24.51 -16.49 30.11
C ASP A 217 23.54 -15.69 30.97
N GLN A 218 23.46 -16.01 32.26
CA GLN A 218 22.67 -15.24 33.22
C GLN A 218 23.20 -13.81 33.38
N LEU A 219 24.50 -13.63 33.60
CA LEU A 219 25.10 -12.30 33.81
C LEU A 219 24.92 -11.38 32.61
N VAL A 220 25.16 -11.85 31.38
CA VAL A 220 24.97 -10.99 30.19
C VAL A 220 23.51 -10.64 29.95
N THR A 221 22.58 -11.50 30.38
CA THR A 221 21.13 -11.28 30.32
C THR A 221 20.71 -10.18 31.28
N GLU A 222 21.12 -10.28 32.55
CA GLU A 222 20.86 -9.29 33.59
C GLU A 222 21.47 -7.92 33.22
N LEU A 223 22.74 -7.91 32.77
CA LEU A 223 23.43 -6.69 32.33
C LEU A 223 22.76 -6.02 31.11
N SER A 224 21.96 -6.75 30.36
CA SER A 224 21.21 -6.26 29.20
C SER A 224 19.77 -5.84 29.55
N GLY A 225 19.39 -5.94 30.82
CA GLY A 225 18.08 -5.54 31.34
C GLY A 225 16.95 -6.51 31.00
N PHE A 226 17.26 -7.79 30.83
CA PHE A 226 16.27 -8.86 30.70
C PHE A 226 16.26 -9.70 31.97
N THR A 227 15.09 -10.22 32.33
CA THR A 227 14.93 -11.09 33.49
C THR A 227 15.31 -12.53 33.19
N GLU A 228 15.14 -12.97 31.94
CA GLU A 228 15.36 -14.35 31.52
C GLU A 228 15.95 -14.42 30.11
N ALA A 229 16.74 -15.47 29.87
CA ALA A 229 17.17 -15.87 28.54
C ALA A 229 16.34 -17.04 28.01
N TYR A 230 16.32 -17.25 26.70
CA TYR A 230 15.79 -18.47 26.13
C TYR A 230 16.67 -19.66 26.53
N PRO A 231 16.10 -20.73 27.11
CA PRO A 231 16.87 -21.88 27.56
C PRO A 231 17.37 -22.73 26.40
N VAL A 232 16.65 -22.73 25.27
CA VAL A 232 16.99 -23.49 24.07
C VAL A 232 16.88 -22.61 22.82
N CYS A 233 17.92 -22.63 22.00
CA CYS A 233 18.02 -21.89 20.74
C CYS A 233 18.81 -22.73 19.73
N GLY A 234 18.62 -22.46 18.44
CA GLY A 234 19.61 -22.81 17.42
C GLY A 234 20.70 -21.73 17.37
N GLN A 235 21.04 -21.27 16.18
CA GLN A 235 21.93 -20.12 16.04
C GLN A 235 21.27 -18.82 16.53
N THR A 236 19.96 -18.68 16.42
CA THR A 236 19.18 -17.47 16.70
C THR A 236 18.17 -17.68 17.81
N TYR A 237 17.56 -16.60 18.32
CA TYR A 237 16.25 -16.78 18.94
C TYR A 237 15.25 -17.25 17.88
N SER A 238 14.21 -17.99 18.29
CA SER A 238 13.22 -18.52 17.34
C SER A 238 12.48 -17.37 16.62
N ARG A 239 12.44 -17.39 15.29
CA ARG A 239 11.70 -16.38 14.50
C ARG A 239 10.18 -16.42 14.72
N LYS A 240 9.68 -17.43 15.43
CA LYS A 240 8.32 -17.39 15.98
C LYS A 240 8.08 -16.20 16.92
N ILE A 241 9.12 -15.73 17.60
CA ILE A 241 9.02 -14.53 18.45
C ILE A 241 8.71 -13.29 17.61
N ASP A 242 9.23 -13.19 16.38
CA ASP A 242 8.89 -12.08 15.48
C ASP A 242 7.39 -12.09 15.11
N ILE A 243 6.79 -13.28 14.96
CA ILE A 243 5.33 -13.43 14.78
C ILE A 243 4.58 -12.91 16.01
N ASP A 244 5.00 -13.35 17.20
CA ASP A 244 4.33 -12.99 18.46
C ASP A 244 4.52 -11.49 18.79
N VAL A 245 5.57 -10.87 18.26
CA VAL A 245 5.82 -9.42 18.29
C VAL A 245 4.97 -8.65 17.27
N LEU A 246 4.82 -9.12 16.03
CA LEU A 246 4.09 -8.38 15.00
C LEU A 246 2.56 -8.59 15.03
N ASN A 247 2.09 -9.74 15.52
CA ASN A 247 0.65 -10.03 15.62
C ASN A 247 -0.14 -8.99 16.43
N PRO A 248 0.30 -8.58 17.64
CA PRO A 248 -0.37 -7.52 18.40
C PRO A 248 -0.45 -6.21 17.61
N LEU A 249 0.63 -5.82 16.91
CA LEU A 249 0.67 -4.60 16.11
C LEU A 249 -0.32 -4.68 14.94
N SER A 250 -0.41 -5.84 14.27
CA SER A 250 -1.39 -6.09 13.20
C SER A 250 -2.83 -6.00 13.73
N GLY A 251 -3.10 -6.59 14.90
CA GLY A 251 -4.38 -6.47 15.60
C GLY A 251 -4.75 -5.01 15.90
N PHE A 252 -3.83 -4.25 16.47
CA PHE A 252 -4.00 -2.80 16.68
C PHE A 252 -4.25 -2.04 15.38
N GLY A 253 -3.61 -2.44 14.27
CA GLY A 253 -3.90 -1.92 12.94
C GLY A 253 -5.38 -2.00 12.57
N ALA A 254 -6.04 -3.13 12.87
CA ALA A 254 -7.47 -3.30 12.65
C ALA A 254 -8.32 -2.38 13.54
N SER A 255 -8.01 -2.29 14.84
CA SER A 255 -8.67 -1.37 15.78
C SER A 255 -8.59 0.08 15.28
N ALA A 256 -7.39 0.55 14.97
CA ALA A 256 -7.14 1.90 14.46
C ALA A 256 -7.88 2.18 13.15
N HIS A 257 -7.92 1.22 12.21
CA HIS A 257 -8.64 1.35 10.95
C HIS A 257 -10.16 1.49 11.18
N LYS A 258 -10.73 0.65 12.07
CA LYS A 258 -12.16 0.67 12.40
C LYS A 258 -12.56 2.00 13.04
N ILE A 259 -11.81 2.46 14.02
CA ILE A 259 -12.08 3.73 14.73
C ILE A 259 -12.03 4.91 13.75
N ALA A 260 -10.97 5.02 12.96
CA ALA A 260 -10.82 6.10 11.99
C ALA A 260 -11.89 6.03 10.87
N THR A 261 -12.35 4.83 10.51
CA THR A 261 -13.46 4.67 9.56
C THR A 261 -14.78 5.18 10.13
N ASP A 262 -15.10 4.86 11.39
CA ASP A 262 -16.30 5.39 12.05
C ASP A 262 -16.27 6.93 12.09
N ILE A 263 -15.13 7.54 12.42
CA ILE A 263 -14.99 9.00 12.46
C ILE A 263 -15.17 9.62 11.06
N ARG A 264 -14.65 8.98 10.00
CA ARG A 264 -14.87 9.41 8.62
C ARG A 264 -16.35 9.38 8.23
N LEU A 265 -17.09 8.37 8.68
CA LEU A 265 -18.54 8.29 8.49
C LEU A 265 -19.26 9.39 9.28
N LEU A 266 -18.86 9.63 10.53
CA LEU A 266 -19.43 10.72 11.35
C LEU A 266 -19.14 12.12 10.78
N ALA A 267 -17.99 12.30 10.12
CA ALA A 267 -17.65 13.53 9.40
C ALA A 267 -18.52 13.73 8.16
N ASN A 268 -18.81 12.66 7.40
CA ASN A 268 -19.79 12.72 6.31
C ASN A 268 -21.18 13.16 6.82
N LEU A 269 -21.56 12.59 7.97
CA LEU A 269 -22.78 12.89 8.69
C LEU A 269 -22.77 14.28 9.36
N LYS A 270 -21.62 14.97 9.40
CA LYS A 270 -21.36 16.26 10.08
C LYS A 270 -21.68 16.24 11.59
N GLU A 271 -21.63 15.06 12.21
CA GLU A 271 -21.85 14.91 13.65
C GLU A 271 -20.56 15.12 14.43
N VAL A 272 -19.45 14.65 13.86
CA VAL A 272 -18.11 14.72 14.47
C VAL A 272 -17.09 15.01 13.39
N GLU A 273 -16.19 15.97 13.62
CA GLU A 273 -15.05 16.27 12.75
C GLU A 273 -13.72 16.04 13.49
N GLU A 274 -12.67 15.70 12.74
CA GLU A 274 -11.29 15.73 13.25
C GLU A 274 -10.85 17.19 13.48
N PRO A 275 -9.84 17.43 14.35
CA PRO A 275 -9.34 18.78 14.57
C PRO A 275 -8.88 19.47 13.29
N PHE A 276 -9.18 20.76 13.22
CA PHE A 276 -8.87 21.61 12.06
C PHE A 276 -8.03 22.80 12.52
N GLU A 277 -6.76 22.87 12.07
CA GLU A 277 -5.90 24.00 12.44
C GLU A 277 -6.44 25.31 11.84
N LYS A 278 -6.15 26.44 12.51
CA LYS A 278 -6.62 27.76 12.11
C LYS A 278 -6.29 28.10 10.65
N ASP A 279 -5.12 27.67 10.18
CA ASP A 279 -4.60 27.93 8.83
C ASP A 279 -4.67 26.69 7.91
N GLN A 280 -5.34 25.62 8.35
CA GLN A 280 -5.49 24.39 7.56
C GLN A 280 -6.40 24.65 6.35
N ILE A 281 -5.95 24.25 5.15
CA ILE A 281 -6.77 24.32 3.93
C ILE A 281 -7.39 22.94 3.68
N GLY A 282 -8.72 22.85 3.84
CA GLY A 282 -9.45 21.58 3.66
C GLY A 282 -9.60 21.14 2.21
N SER A 283 -9.67 22.08 1.27
CA SER A 283 -9.74 21.83 -0.18
C SER A 283 -9.17 23.01 -0.95
N SER A 284 -8.45 22.73 -2.04
CA SER A 284 -7.91 23.75 -2.96
C SER A 284 -9.00 24.51 -3.74
N ALA A 285 -10.26 24.04 -3.73
CA ALA A 285 -11.36 24.63 -4.51
C ALA A 285 -12.63 24.95 -3.70
N MET A 286 -12.87 24.29 -2.57
CA MET A 286 -14.11 24.43 -1.79
C MET A 286 -13.84 24.88 -0.36
N ALA A 287 -14.03 26.18 -0.07
CA ALA A 287 -13.67 26.79 1.20
C ALA A 287 -14.43 26.23 2.42
N TYR A 288 -15.64 25.69 2.24
CA TYR A 288 -16.42 25.09 3.33
C TYR A 288 -16.09 23.61 3.59
N LYS A 289 -15.32 22.96 2.70
CA LYS A 289 -15.12 21.51 2.74
C LYS A 289 -13.96 21.15 3.67
N ARG A 290 -14.28 20.45 4.76
CA ARG A 290 -13.32 19.84 5.68
C ARG A 290 -13.28 18.34 5.43
N ASN A 291 -12.08 17.79 5.20
CA ASN A 291 -11.88 16.37 4.95
C ASN A 291 -11.23 15.72 6.18
N PRO A 292 -11.62 14.49 6.54
CA PRO A 292 -11.04 13.74 7.64
C PRO A 292 -9.68 13.11 7.24
N MET A 293 -8.73 13.92 6.79
CA MET A 293 -7.47 13.46 6.19
C MET A 293 -6.53 12.78 7.17
N ARG A 294 -6.58 13.15 8.47
CA ARG A 294 -5.80 12.47 9.52
C ARG A 294 -6.38 11.07 9.72
N CYS A 295 -7.70 10.93 9.81
CA CYS A 295 -8.35 9.61 9.87
C CYS A 295 -8.12 8.77 8.60
N GLU A 296 -8.10 9.37 7.41
CA GLU A 296 -7.76 8.66 6.16
C GLU A 296 -6.32 8.14 6.17
N ARG A 297 -5.37 8.93 6.68
CA ARG A 297 -3.99 8.51 6.87
C ARG A 297 -3.88 7.35 7.87
N VAL A 298 -4.61 7.42 8.98
CA VAL A 298 -4.70 6.31 9.95
C VAL A 298 -5.17 5.04 9.23
N CYS A 299 -6.28 5.09 8.49
CA CYS A 299 -6.77 3.93 7.72
C CYS A 299 -5.73 3.40 6.72
N SER A 300 -5.01 4.30 6.03
CA SER A 300 -4.01 3.89 5.04
C SER A 300 -2.83 3.15 5.66
N LEU A 301 -2.27 3.69 6.75
CA LEU A 301 -1.12 3.10 7.43
C LEU A 301 -1.49 1.86 8.24
N SER A 302 -2.68 1.83 8.85
CA SER A 302 -3.23 0.64 9.49
C SER A 302 -3.28 -0.55 8.55
N ARG A 303 -3.66 -0.33 7.28
CA ARG A 303 -3.70 -1.41 6.28
C ARG A 303 -2.32 -1.98 5.98
N HIS A 304 -1.27 -1.14 5.95
CA HIS A 304 0.12 -1.61 5.82
C HIS A 304 0.50 -2.46 7.02
N LEU A 305 0.24 -1.97 8.23
CA LEU A 305 0.55 -2.66 9.48
C LEU A 305 -0.12 -4.05 9.58
N MET A 306 -1.38 -4.15 9.12
CA MET A 306 -2.11 -5.42 9.12
C MET A 306 -1.45 -6.49 8.23
N VAL A 307 -0.73 -6.10 7.18
CA VAL A 307 -0.16 -7.01 6.18
C VAL A 307 1.25 -7.48 6.57
N LEU A 308 2.05 -6.64 7.24
CA LEU A 308 3.45 -6.92 7.58
C LEU A 308 3.65 -8.20 8.42
N VAL A 309 2.63 -8.64 9.16
CA VAL A 309 2.71 -9.88 9.94
C VAL A 309 2.95 -11.13 9.08
N ASN A 310 2.52 -11.10 7.81
CA ASN A 310 2.75 -12.21 6.88
C ASN A 310 4.23 -12.46 6.59
N ASP A 311 5.08 -11.43 6.70
CA ASP A 311 6.52 -11.58 6.52
C ASP A 311 7.11 -12.44 7.64
N ALA A 312 6.73 -12.17 8.89
CA ALA A 312 7.18 -12.97 10.04
C ALA A 312 6.62 -14.40 10.00
N LEU A 313 5.34 -14.57 9.62
CA LEU A 313 4.71 -15.88 9.49
C LEU A 313 5.45 -16.77 8.47
N GLN A 314 5.71 -16.22 7.28
CA GLN A 314 6.40 -16.95 6.21
C GLN A 314 7.88 -17.19 6.58
N THR A 315 8.57 -16.19 7.12
CA THR A 315 9.98 -16.31 7.53
C THR A 315 10.17 -17.41 8.56
N SER A 316 9.34 -17.45 9.60
CA SER A 316 9.47 -18.49 10.63
C SER A 316 9.17 -19.89 10.12
N ALA A 317 8.27 -20.04 9.13
CA ALA A 317 7.84 -21.34 8.62
C ALA A 317 8.93 -22.03 7.78
N VAL A 318 9.86 -21.26 7.22
CA VAL A 318 10.91 -21.77 6.31
C VAL A 318 12.32 -21.70 6.91
N GLN A 319 12.45 -21.40 8.20
CA GLN A 319 13.75 -21.55 8.89
C GLN A 319 14.17 -23.01 8.90
N TRP A 320 15.27 -23.35 8.22
CA TRP A 320 15.77 -24.72 8.19
C TRP A 320 16.73 -24.99 9.35
N PHE A 321 16.43 -26.04 10.13
CA PHE A 321 17.25 -26.51 11.25
C PHE A 321 17.63 -25.37 12.21
N GLU A 322 18.93 -25.19 12.52
CA GLU A 322 19.39 -24.20 13.51
C GLU A 322 19.38 -22.74 13.03
N ARG A 323 19.40 -22.48 11.71
CA ARG A 323 19.14 -21.17 11.05
C ARG A 323 19.35 -21.26 9.52
N THR A 324 18.55 -20.51 8.77
CA THR A 324 18.88 -20.01 7.41
C THR A 324 18.88 -18.48 7.35
N LEU A 325 19.74 -17.89 6.50
CA LEU A 325 20.01 -16.43 6.49
C LEU A 325 18.98 -15.59 5.69
N ASP A 326 18.01 -16.24 5.07
CA ASP A 326 16.89 -15.61 4.35
C ASP A 326 16.01 -14.73 5.28
N ASP A 327 16.08 -14.95 6.59
CA ASP A 327 15.47 -14.09 7.60
C ASP A 327 16.06 -12.68 7.69
N SER A 328 17.34 -12.50 7.31
CA SER A 328 18.08 -11.28 7.63
C SER A 328 17.52 -10.06 6.90
N ALA A 329 17.32 -10.15 5.58
CA ALA A 329 16.90 -9.01 4.78
C ALA A 329 15.46 -8.59 5.10
N ILE A 330 14.53 -9.54 5.21
CA ILE A 330 13.12 -9.26 5.44
C ILE A 330 12.86 -8.69 6.84
N ARG A 331 13.57 -9.18 7.87
CA ARG A 331 13.47 -8.63 9.25
C ARG A 331 13.98 -7.20 9.35
N ARG A 332 14.95 -6.79 8.52
CA ARG A 332 15.43 -5.40 8.43
C ARG A 332 14.39 -4.44 7.85
N ILE A 333 13.32 -4.95 7.23
CA ILE A 333 12.20 -4.19 6.68
C ILE A 333 10.99 -4.30 7.59
N SER A 334 10.50 -5.52 7.83
CA SER A 334 9.20 -5.75 8.48
C SER A 334 9.18 -5.29 9.95
N LEU A 335 10.24 -5.56 10.72
CA LEU A 335 10.28 -5.18 12.14
C LEU A 335 10.31 -3.66 12.32
N PRO A 336 11.25 -2.90 11.72
CA PRO A 336 11.25 -1.44 11.86
C PRO A 336 9.98 -0.80 11.31
N GLU A 337 9.51 -1.21 10.12
CA GLU A 337 8.34 -0.59 9.50
C GLU A 337 7.07 -0.81 10.33
N ALA A 338 6.89 -1.96 10.97
CA ALA A 338 5.73 -2.22 11.81
C ALA A 338 5.69 -1.31 13.04
N PHE A 339 6.82 -1.12 13.73
CA PHE A 339 6.89 -0.24 14.90
C PHE A 339 6.81 1.24 14.52
N LEU A 340 7.50 1.66 13.44
CA LEU A 340 7.37 3.01 12.91
C LEU A 340 5.91 3.31 12.52
N THR A 341 5.23 2.38 11.87
CA THR A 341 3.83 2.54 11.49
C THR A 341 2.92 2.63 12.72
N THR A 342 3.11 1.75 13.70
CA THR A 342 2.37 1.79 14.98
C THR A 342 2.56 3.12 15.70
N ASP A 343 3.80 3.61 15.76
CA ASP A 343 4.16 4.89 16.37
C ASP A 343 3.41 6.08 15.73
N ILE A 344 3.38 6.10 14.39
CA ILE A 344 2.68 7.13 13.61
C ILE A 344 1.18 7.08 13.86
N LEU A 345 0.60 5.87 13.85
CA LEU A 345 -0.83 5.67 14.08
C LEU A 345 -1.23 6.20 15.44
N LEU A 346 -0.49 5.85 16.50
CA LEU A 346 -0.77 6.31 17.86
C LEU A 346 -0.64 7.82 18.00
N THR A 347 0.43 8.43 17.46
CA THR A 347 0.59 9.89 17.48
C THR A 347 -0.51 10.61 16.69
N THR A 348 -0.92 10.06 15.54
CA THR A 348 -1.99 10.65 14.73
C THR A 348 -3.35 10.51 15.43
N MET A 349 -3.64 9.35 16.03
CA MET A 349 -4.87 9.12 16.79
C MET A 349 -4.94 10.01 18.04
N GLN A 350 -3.84 10.16 18.78
CA GLN A 350 -3.74 11.09 19.89
C GLN A 350 -4.15 12.50 19.43
N ASN A 351 -3.54 13.00 18.36
CA ASN A 351 -3.85 14.32 17.82
C ASN A 351 -5.32 14.46 17.38
N ILE A 352 -5.91 13.43 16.76
CA ILE A 352 -7.34 13.43 16.39
C ILE A 352 -8.21 13.52 17.64
N PHE A 353 -7.93 12.73 18.67
CA PHE A 353 -8.77 12.67 19.87
C PHE A 353 -8.62 13.91 20.77
N GLU A 354 -7.45 14.55 20.78
CA GLU A 354 -7.20 15.79 21.54
C GLU A 354 -8.04 16.99 21.04
N GLY A 355 -8.47 16.97 19.77
CA GLY A 355 -9.17 18.11 19.17
C GLY A 355 -10.42 17.73 18.36
N MET A 356 -11.01 16.56 18.64
CA MET A 356 -12.23 16.11 18.00
C MET A 356 -13.38 17.09 18.32
N VAL A 357 -14.16 17.48 17.30
CA VAL A 357 -15.25 18.45 17.46
C VAL A 357 -16.59 17.75 17.25
N VAL A 358 -17.49 17.88 18.23
CA VAL A 358 -18.86 17.33 18.17
C VAL A 358 -19.85 18.45 17.83
N TYR A 359 -20.85 18.14 17.00
CA TYR A 359 -21.90 19.07 16.60
C TYR A 359 -23.30 18.65 17.12
N PRO A 360 -23.64 18.93 18.39
CA PRO A 360 -24.89 18.48 19.01
C PRO A 360 -26.16 18.86 18.22
N LYS A 361 -26.19 20.02 17.57
CA LYS A 361 -27.36 20.47 16.79
C LYS A 361 -27.55 19.71 15.48
N VAL A 362 -26.48 19.21 14.86
CA VAL A 362 -26.60 18.32 13.69
C VAL A 362 -27.09 16.95 14.12
N ILE A 363 -26.57 16.45 15.26
CA ILE A 363 -26.99 15.18 15.85
C ILE A 363 -28.49 15.24 16.21
N GLU A 364 -28.92 16.27 16.92
CA GLU A 364 -30.32 16.52 17.28
C GLU A 364 -31.22 16.57 16.05
N ARG A 365 -30.81 17.29 14.99
CA ARG A 365 -31.56 17.33 13.72
C ARG A 365 -31.76 15.94 13.15
N ARG A 366 -30.71 15.12 13.07
CA ARG A 366 -30.81 13.77 12.51
C ARG A 366 -31.67 12.85 13.38
N ILE A 367 -31.56 12.94 14.70
CA ILE A 367 -32.46 12.22 15.61
C ILE A 367 -33.91 12.61 15.32
N ASN A 368 -34.22 13.91 15.20
CA ASN A 368 -35.59 14.37 14.95
C ASN A 368 -36.17 13.87 13.62
N GLN A 369 -35.32 13.57 12.63
CA GLN A 369 -35.74 13.00 11.34
C GLN A 369 -36.09 11.50 11.44
N GLU A 370 -35.47 10.75 12.34
CA GLU A 370 -35.58 9.28 12.40
C GLU A 370 -36.37 8.76 13.62
N LEU A 371 -36.31 9.48 14.75
CA LEU A 371 -36.96 9.11 16.00
C LEU A 371 -38.47 8.90 15.88
N PRO A 372 -39.23 9.66 15.06
CA PRO A 372 -40.65 9.38 14.85
C PRO A 372 -40.93 7.94 14.40
N PHE A 373 -40.10 7.37 13.52
CA PHE A 373 -40.26 5.98 13.07
C PHE A 373 -39.93 4.98 14.19
N MET A 374 -38.90 5.27 14.99
CA MET A 374 -38.48 4.42 16.11
C MET A 374 -39.41 4.50 17.33
N ALA A 375 -40.14 5.60 17.48
CA ALA A 375 -41.05 5.86 18.60
C ALA A 375 -42.44 5.23 18.43
N THR A 376 -42.68 4.51 17.32
CA THR A 376 -44.00 3.91 17.01
C THR A 376 -44.50 2.98 18.12
N GLU A 377 -43.65 2.14 18.71
CA GLU A 377 -44.04 1.30 19.86
C GLU A 377 -44.38 2.15 21.11
N ASN A 378 -43.63 3.22 21.38
CA ASN A 378 -43.91 4.13 22.50
C ASN A 378 -45.26 4.83 22.34
N ILE A 379 -45.60 5.22 21.10
CA ILE A 379 -46.88 5.82 20.72
C ILE A 379 -48.02 4.82 20.90
N ILE A 380 -47.84 3.56 20.47
CA ILE A 380 -48.81 2.48 20.67
C ILE A 380 -49.06 2.26 22.18
N MET A 381 -47.98 2.15 22.97
CA MET A 381 -48.09 1.98 24.43
C MET A 381 -48.83 3.15 25.10
N ALA A 382 -48.62 4.38 24.63
CA ALA A 382 -49.33 5.55 25.14
C ALA A 382 -50.82 5.49 24.84
N MET A 383 -51.21 5.10 23.62
CA MET A 383 -52.62 4.92 23.24
C MET A 383 -53.30 3.82 24.06
N VAL A 384 -52.64 2.67 24.26
CA VAL A 384 -53.16 1.56 25.07
C VAL A 384 -53.39 2.00 26.52
N LYS A 385 -52.47 2.80 27.10
CA LYS A 385 -52.64 3.35 28.46
C LYS A 385 -53.83 4.31 28.59
N LYS A 386 -54.27 4.93 27.49
CA LYS A 386 -55.48 5.77 27.44
C LYS A 386 -56.74 4.97 27.10
N GLY A 387 -56.65 3.64 27.03
CA GLY A 387 -57.77 2.73 26.77
C GLY A 387 -57.98 2.35 25.31
N GLY A 388 -57.03 2.67 24.41
CA GLY A 388 -57.11 2.27 22.99
C GLY A 388 -56.75 0.81 22.74
N ASP A 389 -57.25 0.23 21.64
CA ASP A 389 -56.87 -1.12 21.20
C ASP A 389 -55.48 -1.12 20.55
N ARG A 390 -54.64 -2.10 20.92
CA ARG A 390 -53.26 -2.20 20.44
C ARG A 390 -53.20 -2.50 18.93
N GLN A 391 -54.06 -3.38 18.43
CA GLN A 391 -54.02 -3.85 17.06
C GLN A 391 -54.52 -2.77 16.10
N GLU A 392 -55.59 -2.08 16.48
CA GLU A 392 -56.08 -0.90 15.75
C GLU A 392 -55.02 0.21 15.73
N CYS A 393 -54.41 0.52 16.88
CA CYS A 393 -53.40 1.58 16.96
C CYS A 393 -52.17 1.26 16.12
N HIS A 394 -51.76 -0.01 16.09
CA HIS A 394 -50.65 -0.46 15.26
C HIS A 394 -50.96 -0.27 13.77
N GLU A 395 -52.16 -0.59 13.31
CA GLU A 395 -52.52 -0.42 11.90
C GLU A 395 -52.60 1.07 11.49
N GLU A 396 -53.20 1.91 12.34
CA GLU A 396 -53.27 3.36 12.14
C GLU A 396 -51.85 3.97 12.02
N ILE A 397 -50.96 3.66 12.96
CA ILE A 397 -49.59 4.21 12.93
C ILE A 397 -48.77 3.64 11.76
N ARG A 398 -49.01 2.38 11.36
CA ARG A 398 -48.34 1.74 10.21
C ARG A 398 -48.68 2.46 8.92
N VAL A 399 -49.97 2.76 8.68
CA VAL A 399 -50.41 3.50 7.49
C VAL A 399 -49.75 4.89 7.43
N LEU A 400 -49.76 5.64 8.53
CA LEU A 400 -49.12 6.96 8.59
C LEU A 400 -47.59 6.87 8.39
N SER A 401 -46.96 5.84 8.94
CA SER A 401 -45.52 5.59 8.78
C SER A 401 -45.13 5.27 7.33
N HIS A 402 -45.95 4.50 6.61
CA HIS A 402 -45.74 4.25 5.18
C HIS A 402 -45.86 5.54 4.35
N GLN A 403 -46.84 6.39 4.67
CA GLN A 403 -47.02 7.67 3.98
C GLN A 403 -45.83 8.62 4.24
N ALA A 404 -45.40 8.77 5.49
CA ALA A 404 -44.23 9.58 5.82
C ALA A 404 -42.95 9.01 5.18
N GLY A 405 -42.80 7.68 5.16
CA GLY A 405 -41.72 7.00 4.46
C GLY A 405 -41.73 7.24 2.95
N HIS A 406 -42.91 7.35 2.32
CA HIS A 406 -43.04 7.73 0.92
C HIS A 406 -42.58 9.18 0.69
N VAL A 407 -42.99 10.12 1.52
CA VAL A 407 -42.54 11.52 1.44
C VAL A 407 -41.01 11.62 1.51
N VAL A 408 -40.38 10.93 2.46
CA VAL A 408 -38.92 10.95 2.60
C VAL A 408 -38.22 10.32 1.39
N LYS A 409 -38.67 9.15 0.93
CA LYS A 409 -37.95 8.36 -0.09
C LYS A 409 -38.28 8.71 -1.54
N MET A 410 -39.55 9.01 -1.82
CA MET A 410 -40.05 9.25 -3.18
C MET A 410 -40.15 10.73 -3.52
N GLU A 411 -40.35 11.60 -2.52
CA GLU A 411 -40.54 13.04 -2.72
C GLU A 411 -39.33 13.87 -2.23
N GLY A 412 -38.44 13.29 -1.43
CA GLY A 412 -37.28 13.99 -0.86
C GLY A 412 -37.64 15.02 0.22
N GLY A 413 -38.84 14.88 0.83
CA GLY A 413 -39.31 15.75 1.91
C GLY A 413 -38.76 15.39 3.28
N GLU A 414 -38.97 16.27 4.26
CA GLU A 414 -38.69 15.99 5.68
C GLU A 414 -39.72 14.98 6.24
N ASN A 415 -39.35 14.26 7.30
CA ASN A 415 -40.25 13.31 7.95
C ASN A 415 -41.43 14.04 8.63
N ASP A 416 -42.64 13.82 8.12
CA ASP A 416 -43.88 14.47 8.59
C ASP A 416 -44.78 13.56 9.45
N LEU A 417 -44.28 12.40 9.91
CA LEU A 417 -45.07 11.41 10.66
C LEU A 417 -45.78 12.03 11.88
N ILE A 418 -45.08 12.86 12.66
CA ILE A 418 -45.66 13.50 13.85
C ILE A 418 -46.76 14.49 13.47
N GLU A 419 -46.62 15.20 12.35
CA GLU A 419 -47.67 16.09 11.86
C GLU A 419 -48.91 15.31 11.43
N ARG A 420 -48.72 14.15 10.79
CA ARG A 420 -49.81 13.25 10.39
C ARG A 420 -50.56 12.73 11.63
N ILE A 421 -49.84 12.31 12.67
CA ILE A 421 -50.44 11.88 13.94
C ILE A 421 -51.27 13.01 14.56
N LYS A 422 -50.76 14.25 14.58
CA LYS A 422 -51.48 15.43 15.09
C LYS A 422 -52.71 15.84 14.27
N LYS A 423 -52.80 15.41 13.01
CA LYS A 423 -53.96 15.67 12.12
C LYS A 423 -54.95 14.50 12.11
N THR A 424 -54.59 13.37 12.71
CA THR A 424 -55.41 12.15 12.70
C THR A 424 -56.16 12.04 14.02
N LYS A 425 -57.49 12.16 13.96
CA LYS A 425 -58.38 12.18 15.14
C LYS A 425 -58.20 10.97 16.05
N TYR A 426 -57.87 9.79 15.49
CA TYR A 426 -57.59 8.59 16.27
C TYR A 426 -56.56 8.81 17.40
N PHE A 427 -55.53 9.63 17.15
CA PHE A 427 -54.45 9.89 18.11
C PHE A 427 -54.68 11.09 19.03
N GLU A 428 -55.87 11.70 19.02
CA GLU A 428 -56.24 12.83 19.89
C GLU A 428 -55.90 12.61 21.37
N PRO A 429 -56.11 11.41 21.97
CA PRO A 429 -55.82 11.17 23.39
C PRO A 429 -54.36 11.35 23.82
N ILE A 430 -53.42 11.31 22.87
CA ILE A 430 -51.97 11.39 23.14
C ILE A 430 -51.29 12.63 22.55
N TRP A 431 -52.03 13.54 21.91
CA TRP A 431 -51.41 14.72 21.27
C TRP A 431 -50.59 15.57 22.25
N ALA A 432 -51.05 15.71 23.49
CA ALA A 432 -50.35 16.42 24.56
C ALA A 432 -49.11 15.66 25.06
N ASP A 433 -49.08 14.33 24.90
CA ASP A 433 -48.01 13.46 25.37
C ASP A 433 -46.86 13.34 24.34
N LEU A 434 -47.12 13.66 23.05
CA LEU A 434 -46.15 13.51 21.95
C LEU A 434 -44.77 14.15 22.21
N PRO A 435 -44.65 15.38 22.76
CA PRO A 435 -43.33 15.96 23.05
C PRO A 435 -42.50 15.11 24.02
N ALA A 436 -43.14 14.56 25.06
CA ALA A 436 -42.47 13.70 26.04
C ALA A 436 -42.15 12.31 25.47
N LEU A 437 -43.03 11.76 24.64
CA LEU A 437 -42.83 10.47 23.97
C LEU A 437 -41.69 10.48 22.93
N LEU A 438 -41.27 11.67 22.49
CA LEU A 438 -40.21 11.90 21.51
C LEU A 438 -38.95 12.50 22.13
N ASP A 439 -38.83 12.54 23.46
CA ASP A 439 -37.60 13.00 24.11
C ASP A 439 -36.46 11.99 23.85
N PRO A 440 -35.40 12.36 23.10
CA PRO A 440 -34.29 11.47 22.80
C PRO A 440 -33.60 10.89 24.03
N SER A 441 -33.63 11.61 25.17
CA SER A 441 -33.02 11.17 26.42
C SER A 441 -33.63 9.88 26.98
N THR A 442 -34.86 9.56 26.58
CA THR A 442 -35.57 8.35 27.01
C THR A 442 -35.28 7.13 26.12
N PHE A 443 -34.61 7.31 24.97
CA PHE A 443 -34.33 6.24 23.99
C PHE A 443 -32.90 5.71 24.04
N ILE A 444 -32.03 6.26 24.91
CA ILE A 444 -30.61 5.86 25.02
C ILE A 444 -30.37 4.69 25.98
N GLY A 445 -31.43 4.10 26.54
CA GLY A 445 -31.35 2.94 27.44
C GLY A 445 -30.40 3.17 28.60
N ARG A 446 -29.40 2.29 28.76
CA ARG A 446 -28.38 2.36 29.83
C ARG A 446 -27.05 2.96 29.37
N ALA A 447 -27.03 3.67 28.24
CA ALA A 447 -25.79 4.14 27.63
C ALA A 447 -24.91 4.97 28.60
N PRO A 448 -25.43 5.95 29.37
CA PRO A 448 -24.61 6.70 30.31
C PRO A 448 -24.00 5.84 31.43
N GLU A 449 -24.80 4.96 32.06
CA GLU A 449 -24.32 4.10 33.16
C GLU A 449 -23.34 3.03 32.66
N GLN A 450 -23.49 2.58 31.42
CA GLN A 450 -22.52 1.69 30.78
C GLN A 450 -21.16 2.38 30.59
N VAL A 451 -21.13 3.67 30.23
CA VAL A 451 -19.89 4.44 30.16
C VAL A 451 -19.25 4.53 31.54
N ASP A 452 -20.01 4.99 32.54
CA ASP A 452 -19.50 5.19 33.91
C ASP A 452 -18.96 3.87 34.50
N SER A 453 -19.71 2.77 34.35
CA SER A 453 -19.27 1.48 34.86
C SER A 453 -18.09 0.91 34.09
N PHE A 454 -18.01 1.13 32.77
CA PHE A 454 -16.91 0.64 31.94
C PHE A 454 -15.59 1.34 32.29
N VAL A 455 -15.61 2.66 32.41
CA VAL A 455 -14.43 3.45 32.78
C VAL A 455 -13.90 3.01 34.14
N LYS A 456 -14.76 2.96 35.15
CA LYS A 456 -14.37 2.60 36.52
C LYS A 456 -13.85 1.17 36.66
N LYS A 457 -14.46 0.21 35.96
CA LYS A 457 -14.15 -1.23 36.15
C LYS A 457 -13.07 -1.77 35.22
N HIS A 458 -12.85 -1.13 34.07
CA HIS A 458 -11.98 -1.68 33.03
C HIS A 458 -10.89 -0.71 32.59
N VAL A 459 -11.21 0.58 32.39
CA VAL A 459 -10.21 1.56 31.94
C VAL A 459 -9.28 1.97 33.08
N GLU A 460 -9.84 2.41 34.21
CA GLU A 460 -9.03 2.88 35.35
C GLU A 460 -8.04 1.81 35.85
N PRO A 461 -8.42 0.52 36.02
CA PRO A 461 -7.46 -0.51 36.41
C PRO A 461 -6.37 -0.77 35.35
N ALA A 462 -6.69 -0.69 34.05
CA ALA A 462 -5.72 -0.91 32.99
C ALA A 462 -4.70 0.23 32.87
N LEU A 463 -5.11 1.47 33.18
CA LEU A 463 -4.21 2.64 33.14
C LEU A 463 -3.47 2.89 34.46
N ALA A 464 -3.89 2.26 35.57
CA ALA A 464 -3.29 2.46 36.89
C ALA A 464 -1.77 2.21 36.95
N PRO A 465 -1.20 1.18 36.29
CA PRO A 465 0.25 0.97 36.24
C PRO A 465 1.03 2.12 35.60
N TYR A 466 0.36 2.95 34.78
CA TYR A 466 0.95 4.02 33.98
C TYR A 466 0.64 5.43 34.52
N ALA A 467 0.27 5.52 35.80
CA ALA A 467 -0.14 6.79 36.41
C ALA A 467 0.96 7.87 36.39
N ASN A 468 2.23 7.48 36.32
CA ASN A 468 3.35 8.43 36.25
C ASN A 468 3.55 8.96 34.82
N GLU A 469 3.45 8.09 33.83
CA GLU A 469 3.46 8.42 32.41
C GLU A 469 2.35 9.41 32.08
N LEU A 470 1.15 9.18 32.63
CA LEU A 470 -0.01 10.06 32.45
C LEU A 470 0.13 11.43 33.14
N LYS A 471 1.09 11.65 34.05
CA LYS A 471 1.36 12.98 34.62
C LYS A 471 2.18 13.86 33.67
N ASN A 472 3.04 13.26 32.84
CA ASN A 472 3.96 13.96 31.95
C ASN A 472 3.37 14.13 30.54
N LYS A 473 2.17 14.73 30.45
CA LYS A 473 1.46 14.86 29.17
C LYS A 473 2.17 15.84 28.24
N THR A 474 2.52 15.37 27.06
CA THR A 474 2.95 16.22 25.94
C THR A 474 1.85 16.19 24.89
N LYS A 475 1.47 17.37 24.34
CA LYS A 475 0.55 17.44 23.21
C LYS A 475 1.12 16.68 22.02
N ALA A 476 0.28 16.05 21.21
CA ALA A 476 0.74 15.41 19.98
C ALA A 476 1.17 16.47 18.96
N GLU A 477 2.48 16.58 18.74
CA GLU A 477 3.03 17.31 17.58
C GLU A 477 3.13 16.35 16.40
N LEU A 478 2.38 16.62 15.34
CA LEU A 478 2.53 15.90 14.08
C LEU A 478 3.80 16.40 13.40
N SER A 479 4.71 15.47 13.10
CA SER A 479 5.86 15.71 12.26
C SER A 479 5.41 16.24 10.90
N VAL A 480 5.77 17.48 10.62
CA VAL A 480 5.76 18.07 9.29
C VAL A 480 7.19 17.93 8.76
N SER A 481 7.39 17.62 7.47
CA SER A 481 8.73 17.47 6.91
C SER A 481 9.63 18.62 7.39
N PRO A 482 10.85 18.35 7.90
CA PRO A 482 11.71 19.40 8.43
C PRO A 482 11.97 20.43 7.34
N GLY A 483 11.41 21.63 7.52
CA GLY A 483 11.81 22.80 6.75
C GLY A 483 13.24 23.15 7.11
N ALA A 484 14.10 23.33 6.10
CA ALA A 484 15.37 24.01 6.29
C ALA A 484 15.11 25.46 6.75
N ASP A 485 16.06 26.00 7.50
CA ASP A 485 16.08 27.32 8.14
C ASP A 485 15.49 28.47 7.30
N GLU A 486 14.91 29.42 8.04
CA GLU A 486 14.43 30.72 7.58
C GLU A 486 15.47 31.47 6.73
N GLN A 487 15.20 31.65 5.43
CA GLN A 487 15.48 32.91 4.72
C GLN A 487 14.83 32.99 3.31
N ALA A 488 13.98 34.02 3.15
CA ALA A 488 13.62 34.81 1.96
C ALA A 488 13.29 34.13 0.60
N HIS A 489 12.04 34.37 0.11
CA HIS A 489 11.70 35.26 -1.03
C HIS A 489 10.27 34.95 -1.55
N LEU A 490 9.35 35.93 -1.50
CA LEU A 490 8.02 35.84 -2.13
C LEU A 490 8.11 36.23 -3.61
N SER A 491 7.62 35.37 -4.50
CA SER A 491 7.43 35.66 -5.93
C SER A 491 5.96 35.49 -6.32
N ILE A 492 5.38 36.46 -7.05
CA ILE A 492 3.98 36.41 -7.54
C ILE A 492 4.00 36.04 -9.04
N PHE A 493 3.24 35.01 -9.44
CA PHE A 493 3.14 34.58 -10.84
C PHE A 493 1.78 34.89 -11.47
N ILE A 494 1.78 35.38 -12.72
CA ILE A 494 0.58 35.76 -13.48
C ILE A 494 0.45 34.86 -14.72
N ARG A 495 -0.36 33.80 -14.63
CA ARG A 495 -0.87 33.03 -15.79
C ARG A 495 -2.33 32.58 -15.67
N SER A 496 -2.98 32.90 -14.55
CA SER A 496 -4.39 32.62 -14.25
C SER A 496 -5.08 33.94 -13.90
N LYS A 497 -6.39 34.07 -14.14
CA LYS A 497 -7.18 35.19 -13.59
C LYS A 497 -7.21 35.22 -12.05
N ARG A 498 -6.72 34.17 -11.39
CA ARG A 498 -6.44 34.13 -9.95
C ARG A 498 -4.95 34.35 -9.72
N GLN A 499 -4.61 35.29 -8.83
CA GLN A 499 -3.26 35.38 -8.27
C GLN A 499 -3.01 34.09 -7.47
N ILE A 500 -2.04 33.29 -7.89
CA ILE A 500 -1.61 32.09 -7.18
C ILE A 500 -0.24 32.41 -6.59
N ILE A 501 -0.16 32.37 -5.26
CA ILE A 501 1.09 32.50 -4.51
C ILE A 501 1.50 31.08 -4.13
N LEU A 502 2.63 30.60 -4.67
CA LEU A 502 3.24 29.34 -4.27
C LEU A 502 4.33 29.65 -3.24
N THR A 503 4.35 28.90 -2.14
CA THR A 503 5.40 28.97 -1.10
C THR A 503 6.36 27.79 -1.28
N GLY A 504 7.65 28.04 -1.55
CA GLY A 504 8.67 27.00 -1.77
C GLY A 504 9.97 27.53 -2.42
N THR A 505 10.96 26.67 -2.64
CA THR A 505 12.28 26.99 -3.26
C THR A 505 12.26 27.06 -4.80
N GLU A 506 11.06 27.05 -5.39
CA GLU A 506 10.89 27.17 -6.85
C GLU A 506 11.36 28.56 -7.30
N THR A 507 12.35 28.58 -8.18
CA THR A 507 12.97 29.84 -8.61
C THR A 507 12.04 30.63 -9.55
N GLU A 508 12.17 31.95 -9.57
CA GLU A 508 11.49 32.80 -10.56
C GLU A 508 11.82 32.37 -12.01
N GLU A 509 12.97 31.72 -12.23
CA GLU A 509 13.35 31.09 -13.50
C GLU A 509 12.53 29.84 -13.85
N GLU A 510 12.26 28.94 -12.90
CA GLU A 510 11.44 27.73 -13.13
C GLU A 510 10.00 28.09 -13.49
N ALA A 511 9.46 29.11 -12.85
CA ALA A 511 8.14 29.62 -13.19
C ALA A 511 8.12 30.40 -14.52
N LYS A 512 9.19 31.14 -14.87
CA LYS A 512 9.37 31.73 -16.22
C LYS A 512 9.46 30.63 -17.30
N ARG A 513 10.06 29.47 -16.98
CA ARG A 513 10.04 28.26 -17.84
C ARG A 513 8.62 27.68 -17.96
N ALA A 514 7.87 27.59 -16.87
CA ALA A 514 6.46 27.17 -16.93
C ALA A 514 5.58 28.15 -17.74
N VAL A 515 5.92 29.44 -17.79
CA VAL A 515 5.28 30.47 -18.64
C VAL A 515 5.66 30.36 -20.13
N THR A 516 6.65 29.55 -20.49
CA THR A 516 7.12 29.44 -21.87
C THR A 516 6.91 28.05 -22.49
N ILE A 517 6.61 27.03 -21.70
CA ILE A 517 6.30 25.68 -22.23
C ILE A 517 4.82 25.63 -22.65
N PRO A 518 4.50 25.56 -23.96
CA PRO A 518 3.15 25.23 -24.38
C PRO A 518 2.80 23.81 -23.91
N ILE A 519 1.57 23.59 -23.44
CA ILE A 519 1.00 22.24 -23.28
C ILE A 519 0.79 21.69 -24.70
N SER A 520 1.86 21.22 -25.34
CA SER A 520 1.76 20.50 -26.60
C SER A 520 1.52 19.04 -26.29
N MET A 521 0.43 18.47 -26.83
CA MET A 521 0.33 17.01 -26.93
C MET A 521 1.63 16.46 -27.50
N LEU A 522 2.25 15.47 -26.84
CA LEU A 522 3.43 14.76 -27.35
C LEU A 522 3.14 14.30 -28.79
N ARG A 523 3.86 14.88 -29.76
CA ARG A 523 3.78 14.48 -31.16
C ARG A 523 4.88 13.47 -31.45
N ALA A 524 4.64 12.59 -32.41
CA ALA A 524 5.70 11.76 -32.96
C ALA A 524 6.85 12.66 -33.47
N PRO A 525 8.12 12.31 -33.19
CA PRO A 525 9.26 13.08 -33.64
C PRO A 525 9.32 13.16 -35.17
N VAL A 526 9.70 14.32 -35.70
CA VAL A 526 10.08 14.48 -37.11
C VAL A 526 11.60 14.36 -37.19
N PHE A 527 12.08 13.45 -38.02
CA PHE A 527 13.50 13.17 -38.16
C PHE A 527 14.11 14.00 -39.29
N LYS A 528 15.35 14.47 -39.09
CA LYS A 528 16.09 15.26 -40.07
C LYS A 528 16.67 14.41 -41.20
N ASP A 529 16.89 13.13 -40.92
CA ASP A 529 17.47 12.16 -41.83
C ASP A 529 16.92 10.76 -41.57
N VAL A 530 17.01 9.92 -42.59
CA VAL A 530 16.41 8.58 -42.60
C VAL A 530 17.17 7.61 -41.67
N HIS A 531 18.47 7.83 -41.46
CA HIS A 531 19.26 6.99 -40.55
C HIS A 531 18.80 7.17 -39.11
N THR A 532 18.61 8.41 -38.64
CA THR A 532 18.10 8.70 -37.30
C THR A 532 16.68 8.16 -37.11
N GLN A 533 15.81 8.29 -38.13
CA GLN A 533 14.47 7.70 -38.10
C GLN A 533 14.52 6.18 -37.93
N ARG A 534 15.37 5.50 -38.71
CA ARG A 534 15.56 4.05 -38.64
C ARG A 534 16.03 3.63 -37.26
N VAL A 535 17.07 4.26 -36.71
CA VAL A 535 17.61 3.93 -35.37
C VAL A 535 16.51 4.09 -34.31
N HIS A 536 15.73 5.17 -34.37
CA HIS A 536 14.63 5.38 -33.45
C HIS A 536 13.57 4.27 -33.55
N MET A 537 13.19 3.87 -34.76
CA MET A 537 12.22 2.79 -34.97
C MET A 537 12.75 1.43 -34.49
N LYS A 538 14.05 1.14 -34.69
CA LYS A 538 14.71 -0.07 -34.12
C LYS A 538 14.63 -0.09 -32.60
N GLN A 539 14.94 1.04 -31.96
CA GLN A 539 14.87 1.20 -30.52
C GLN A 539 13.45 1.03 -29.98
N LYS A 540 12.45 1.60 -30.66
CA LYS A 540 11.03 1.42 -30.31
C LYS A 540 10.59 -0.04 -30.41
N LEU A 541 11.03 -0.75 -31.46
CA LEU A 541 10.71 -2.15 -31.64
C LEU A 541 11.37 -3.03 -30.56
N ALA A 542 12.65 -2.79 -30.24
CA ALA A 542 13.37 -3.50 -29.18
C ALA A 542 12.73 -3.29 -27.80
N ALA A 543 12.36 -2.05 -27.47
CA ALA A 543 11.60 -1.75 -26.26
C ALA A 543 10.22 -2.44 -26.25
N GLY A 544 9.59 -2.58 -27.41
CA GLY A 544 8.39 -3.39 -27.60
C GLY A 544 8.57 -4.84 -27.17
N PHE A 545 9.61 -5.53 -27.66
CA PHE A 545 9.93 -6.89 -27.23
C PHE A 545 10.15 -7.00 -25.72
N ARG A 546 10.89 -6.05 -25.12
CA ARG A 546 11.10 -6.01 -23.66
C ARG A 546 9.78 -5.86 -22.89
N LEU A 547 8.85 -5.05 -23.41
CA LEU A 547 7.52 -4.90 -22.82
C LEU A 547 6.71 -6.20 -22.90
N LEU A 548 6.67 -6.86 -24.05
CA LEU A 548 5.91 -8.11 -24.20
C LEU A 548 6.49 -9.22 -23.32
N ALA A 549 7.83 -9.31 -23.19
CA ALA A 549 8.49 -10.23 -22.27
C ALA A 549 8.17 -9.93 -20.79
N LYS A 550 8.18 -8.65 -20.41
CA LYS A 550 7.80 -8.22 -19.05
C LYS A 550 6.36 -8.62 -18.71
N TYR A 551 5.47 -8.68 -19.70
CA TYR A 551 4.09 -9.13 -19.52
C TYR A 551 3.90 -10.65 -19.67
N GLY A 552 4.98 -11.40 -19.94
CA GLY A 552 4.95 -12.86 -20.13
C GLY A 552 4.24 -13.28 -21.41
N TRP A 553 4.35 -12.49 -22.48
CA TRP A 553 3.72 -12.75 -23.78
C TRP A 553 4.72 -13.22 -24.85
N ASP A 554 5.91 -13.58 -24.43
CA ASP A 554 6.86 -14.40 -25.18
C ASP A 554 6.50 -15.89 -25.02
N GLU A 555 6.49 -16.65 -26.11
CA GLU A 555 6.16 -18.09 -26.09
C GLU A 555 7.29 -18.84 -26.79
N GLY A 556 8.40 -19.07 -26.07
CA GLY A 556 9.59 -19.72 -26.60
C GLY A 556 10.15 -18.96 -27.81
N VAL A 557 10.08 -19.58 -28.99
CA VAL A 557 10.56 -19.00 -30.27
C VAL A 557 9.43 -18.42 -31.13
N ALA A 558 8.20 -18.42 -30.63
CA ALA A 558 7.04 -17.91 -31.35
C ALA A 558 6.84 -16.41 -31.12
N GLY A 559 6.30 -15.73 -32.15
CA GLY A 559 6.01 -14.30 -32.14
C GLY A 559 7.10 -13.44 -32.77
N HIS A 560 6.65 -12.44 -33.53
CA HIS A 560 7.51 -11.56 -34.33
C HIS A 560 6.93 -10.16 -34.35
N MET A 561 7.84 -9.18 -34.40
CA MET A 561 7.48 -7.79 -34.62
C MET A 561 8.36 -7.28 -35.76
N THR A 562 7.73 -6.60 -36.71
CA THR A 562 8.45 -6.08 -37.89
C THR A 562 8.12 -4.63 -38.12
N PHE A 563 9.07 -3.85 -38.60
CA PHE A 563 8.75 -2.56 -39.22
C PHE A 563 9.46 -2.35 -40.55
N ARG A 564 8.80 -1.66 -41.48
CA ARG A 564 9.32 -1.30 -42.80
C ARG A 564 10.44 -0.28 -42.70
N ASP A 565 11.55 -0.51 -43.40
CA ASP A 565 12.67 0.43 -43.40
C ASP A 565 12.26 1.78 -44.02
N PRO A 566 12.60 2.92 -43.39
CA PRO A 566 12.18 4.23 -43.88
C PRO A 566 12.93 4.69 -45.13
N GLU A 567 14.05 4.07 -45.51
CA GLU A 567 14.81 4.38 -46.74
C GLU A 567 14.50 3.38 -47.86
N TYR A 568 14.31 2.11 -47.48
CA TYR A 568 14.06 1.00 -48.39
C TYR A 568 12.69 0.37 -48.07
N PRO A 569 11.59 0.92 -48.61
CA PRO A 569 10.23 0.49 -48.26
C PRO A 569 9.91 -0.98 -48.58
N ASP A 570 10.71 -1.66 -49.39
CA ASP A 570 10.55 -3.08 -49.72
C ASP A 570 11.38 -4.00 -48.79
N LEU A 571 12.04 -3.42 -47.79
CA LEU A 571 12.77 -4.12 -46.72
C LEU A 571 12.14 -3.83 -45.36
N PHE A 572 12.32 -4.75 -44.41
CA PHE A 572 11.80 -4.59 -43.05
C PHE A 572 12.75 -5.19 -42.00
N TRP A 573 12.72 -4.60 -40.81
CA TRP A 573 13.49 -5.03 -39.66
C TRP A 573 12.68 -5.99 -38.81
N VAL A 574 13.32 -7.05 -38.30
CA VAL A 574 12.68 -8.10 -37.48
C VAL A 574 13.63 -8.61 -36.39
N ASN A 575 13.10 -9.26 -35.36
CA ASN A 575 13.91 -10.00 -34.38
C ASN A 575 14.61 -11.22 -34.99
N ALA A 576 15.80 -11.52 -34.49
CA ALA A 576 16.50 -12.75 -34.80
C ALA A 576 15.76 -13.98 -34.24
N PHE A 577 15.79 -15.09 -34.98
CA PHE A 577 15.17 -16.34 -34.53
C PHE A 577 15.88 -16.91 -33.31
N GLY A 578 15.10 -17.41 -32.34
CA GLY A 578 15.63 -18.05 -31.13
C GLY A 578 16.11 -17.09 -30.04
N GLN A 579 16.05 -15.76 -30.26
CA GLN A 579 16.41 -14.79 -29.24
C GLN A 579 15.24 -14.51 -28.30
N TYR A 580 15.47 -14.67 -27.00
CA TYR A 580 14.49 -14.33 -25.97
C TYR A 580 14.12 -12.84 -26.03
N PHE A 581 12.83 -12.52 -26.05
CA PHE A 581 12.32 -11.15 -26.17
C PHE A 581 12.89 -10.21 -25.10
N GLY A 582 13.05 -10.70 -23.87
CA GLY A 582 13.63 -9.96 -22.76
C GLY A 582 15.11 -9.61 -22.91
N HIS A 583 15.80 -10.14 -23.93
CA HIS A 583 17.21 -9.85 -24.23
C HIS A 583 17.41 -9.13 -25.57
N ILE A 584 16.37 -8.86 -26.37
CA ILE A 584 16.52 -8.20 -27.67
C ILE A 584 16.96 -6.74 -27.48
N LYS A 585 17.98 -6.34 -28.24
CA LYS A 585 18.47 -4.95 -28.38
C LYS A 585 18.20 -4.40 -29.77
N ALA A 586 18.27 -3.08 -29.94
CA ALA A 586 18.10 -2.43 -31.23
C ALA A 586 19.16 -2.90 -32.24
N SER A 587 20.38 -3.16 -31.78
CA SER A 587 21.50 -3.70 -32.56
C SER A 587 21.27 -5.13 -33.06
N ASP A 588 20.46 -5.94 -32.36
CA ASP A 588 20.20 -7.35 -32.71
C ASP A 588 19.22 -7.54 -33.87
N LEU A 589 18.41 -6.52 -34.16
CA LEU A 589 17.43 -6.60 -35.24
C LEU A 589 18.12 -6.75 -36.60
N ILE A 590 17.55 -7.63 -37.43
CA ILE A 590 18.03 -7.97 -38.77
C ILE A 590 17.14 -7.35 -39.85
N LEU A 591 17.72 -6.95 -40.98
CA LEU A 591 17.03 -6.40 -42.15
C LEU A 591 16.89 -7.49 -43.21
N VAL A 592 15.68 -7.64 -43.72
CA VAL A 592 15.31 -8.73 -44.65
C VAL A 592 14.40 -8.20 -45.76
N ASP A 593 14.40 -8.90 -46.90
CA ASP A 593 13.52 -8.66 -48.05
C ASP A 593 12.24 -9.52 -48.00
N HIS A 594 11.31 -9.28 -48.92
CA HIS A 594 10.03 -10.02 -49.00
C HIS A 594 10.16 -11.53 -49.22
N GLN A 595 11.34 -12.02 -49.60
CA GLN A 595 11.68 -13.44 -49.77
C GLN A 595 12.35 -14.05 -48.52
N GLY A 596 12.55 -13.24 -47.47
CA GLY A 596 13.22 -13.64 -46.23
C GLY A 596 14.74 -13.75 -46.37
N SER A 597 15.34 -13.14 -47.40
CA SER A 597 16.79 -13.05 -47.55
C SER A 597 17.33 -11.96 -46.62
N ILE A 598 18.40 -12.27 -45.89
CA ILE A 598 19.02 -11.34 -44.95
C ILE A 598 19.88 -10.33 -45.72
N VAL A 599 19.48 -9.06 -45.68
CA VAL A 599 20.23 -7.94 -46.26
C VAL A 599 21.25 -7.38 -45.26
N ARG A 600 20.90 -7.37 -43.96
CA ARG A 600 21.81 -6.94 -42.87
C ARG A 600 21.54 -7.71 -41.59
N GLY A 601 22.62 -8.16 -40.94
CA GLY A 601 22.57 -8.98 -39.73
C GLY A 601 23.33 -10.29 -39.92
N ASN A 602 23.64 -10.99 -38.84
CA ASN A 602 24.41 -12.25 -38.86
C ASN A 602 23.64 -13.43 -38.23
N GLN A 603 22.34 -13.26 -37.97
CA GLN A 603 21.48 -14.24 -37.34
C GLN A 603 20.36 -14.68 -38.29
N PHE A 604 19.86 -15.91 -38.10
CA PHE A 604 18.81 -16.48 -38.93
C PHE A 604 17.44 -15.84 -38.67
N VAL A 605 16.59 -15.75 -39.70
CA VAL A 605 15.19 -15.32 -39.60
C VAL A 605 14.26 -16.53 -39.75
N ASN A 606 13.20 -16.62 -38.96
CA ASN A 606 12.19 -17.66 -39.14
C ASN A 606 11.34 -17.37 -40.38
N LYS A 607 11.62 -18.08 -41.49
CA LYS A 607 10.89 -17.87 -42.76
C LYS A 607 9.38 -18.07 -42.61
N ALA A 608 8.93 -19.07 -41.85
CA ALA A 608 7.50 -19.39 -41.68
C ALA A 608 6.73 -18.25 -41.00
N ALA A 609 7.32 -17.65 -39.98
CA ALA A 609 6.66 -16.60 -39.22
C ALA A 609 6.75 -15.21 -39.88
N PHE A 610 7.62 -15.09 -40.89
CA PHE A 610 7.74 -13.89 -41.69
C PHE A 610 6.68 -13.80 -42.82
N VAL A 611 6.20 -14.93 -43.37
CA VAL A 611 5.23 -14.95 -44.50
C VAL A 611 4.03 -14.01 -44.25
N ILE A 612 3.49 -14.04 -43.02
CA ILE A 612 2.35 -13.20 -42.60
C ILE A 612 2.69 -11.71 -42.70
N HIS A 613 3.84 -11.31 -42.18
CA HIS A 613 4.26 -9.91 -42.15
C HIS A 613 4.68 -9.43 -43.55
N SER A 614 5.28 -10.31 -44.37
CA SER A 614 5.62 -10.03 -45.77
C SER A 614 4.39 -9.61 -46.56
N ALA A 615 3.34 -10.45 -46.50
CA ALA A 615 2.08 -10.20 -47.21
C ALA A 615 1.44 -8.88 -46.77
N ILE A 616 1.50 -8.57 -45.46
CA ILE A 616 0.95 -7.32 -44.92
C ILE A 616 1.71 -6.12 -45.47
N HIS A 617 3.05 -6.15 -45.42
CA HIS A 617 3.85 -5.03 -45.93
C HIS A 617 3.75 -4.90 -47.46
N GLU A 618 3.55 -5.99 -48.19
CA GLU A 618 3.37 -5.93 -49.64
C GLU A 618 2.01 -5.33 -50.03
N ALA A 619 0.93 -5.81 -49.40
CA ALA A 619 -0.43 -5.41 -49.74
C ALA A 619 -0.86 -4.07 -49.13
N ARG A 620 -0.34 -3.69 -47.95
CA ARG A 620 -0.76 -2.50 -47.19
C ARG A 620 0.41 -1.55 -46.99
N ARG A 621 0.64 -0.69 -47.98
CA ARG A 621 1.69 0.36 -47.94
C ARG A 621 1.48 1.38 -46.82
N ASP A 622 0.27 1.51 -46.29
CA ASP A 622 -0.05 2.37 -45.13
C ASP A 622 0.32 1.73 -43.78
N ILE A 623 0.71 0.45 -43.76
CA ILE A 623 1.21 -0.26 -42.58
C ILE A 623 2.74 -0.16 -42.57
N THR A 624 3.24 0.38 -41.46
CA THR A 624 4.68 0.50 -41.19
C THR A 624 5.15 -0.60 -40.25
N CYS A 625 4.33 -1.00 -39.27
CA CYS A 625 4.70 -1.98 -38.26
C CYS A 625 3.59 -3.03 -38.10
N ALA A 626 3.99 -4.28 -37.87
CA ALA A 626 3.10 -5.40 -37.55
C ALA A 626 3.65 -6.16 -36.34
N VAL A 627 2.76 -6.59 -35.45
CA VAL A 627 3.06 -7.27 -34.18
C VAL A 627 2.17 -8.50 -34.09
N HIS A 628 2.78 -9.66 -33.86
CA HIS A 628 2.08 -10.90 -33.64
C HIS A 628 2.81 -11.71 -32.56
N THR A 629 2.10 -12.08 -31.50
CA THR A 629 2.59 -13.04 -30.50
C THR A 629 1.46 -13.95 -30.03
N HIS A 630 1.82 -15.02 -29.35
CA HIS A 630 0.88 -16.01 -28.83
C HIS A 630 0.55 -15.68 -27.36
N SER A 631 0.11 -14.45 -27.10
CA SER A 631 -0.25 -14.02 -25.74
C SER A 631 -1.40 -14.87 -25.14
N MET A 632 -1.41 -15.05 -23.82
CA MET A 632 -2.28 -16.04 -23.16
C MET A 632 -3.78 -15.76 -23.36
N TYR A 633 -4.23 -14.52 -23.19
CA TYR A 633 -5.65 -14.20 -23.31
C TYR A 633 -6.07 -14.03 -24.76
N GLY A 634 -5.18 -13.51 -25.61
CA GLY A 634 -5.37 -13.39 -27.04
C GLY A 634 -5.55 -14.74 -27.72
N ARG A 635 -4.65 -15.70 -27.44
CA ARG A 635 -4.80 -17.08 -27.94
C ARG A 635 -6.09 -17.73 -27.41
N THR A 636 -6.39 -17.54 -26.12
CA THR A 636 -7.61 -18.11 -25.50
C THR A 636 -8.87 -17.55 -26.15
N PHE A 637 -8.95 -16.23 -26.30
CA PHE A 637 -10.10 -15.58 -26.91
C PHE A 637 -10.26 -15.95 -28.39
N SER A 638 -9.16 -16.14 -29.11
CA SER A 638 -9.18 -16.51 -30.53
C SER A 638 -9.90 -17.84 -30.80
N THR A 639 -9.95 -18.76 -29.83
CA THR A 639 -10.67 -20.03 -29.96
C THR A 639 -12.19 -19.85 -30.13
N LEU A 640 -12.71 -18.68 -29.73
CA LEU A 640 -14.14 -18.37 -29.81
C LEU A 640 -14.60 -18.02 -31.23
N GLY A 641 -13.66 -17.79 -32.17
CA GLY A 641 -13.97 -17.50 -33.57
C GLY A 641 -14.89 -16.29 -33.77
N ARG A 642 -14.79 -15.26 -32.92
CA ARG A 642 -15.66 -14.09 -32.97
C ARG A 642 -14.98 -12.77 -32.60
N PRO A 643 -15.52 -11.62 -33.05
CA PRO A 643 -14.98 -10.30 -32.70
C PRO A 643 -15.07 -9.96 -31.20
N LEU A 644 -14.20 -9.07 -30.74
CA LEU A 644 -14.29 -8.39 -29.45
C LEU A 644 -15.57 -7.54 -29.37
N LEU A 645 -16.21 -7.56 -28.20
CA LEU A 645 -17.42 -6.82 -27.89
C LEU A 645 -17.07 -5.48 -27.23
N PRO A 646 -17.84 -4.40 -27.48
CA PRO A 646 -17.62 -3.09 -26.87
C PRO A 646 -18.15 -3.05 -25.42
N ILE A 647 -17.54 -3.84 -24.53
CA ILE A 647 -17.95 -3.98 -23.13
C ILE A 647 -17.34 -2.90 -22.21
N SER A 648 -16.33 -2.19 -22.70
CA SER A 648 -15.59 -1.14 -21.99
C SER A 648 -15.15 -0.04 -22.95
N GLN A 649 -14.74 1.10 -22.39
CA GLN A 649 -14.18 2.21 -23.18
C GLN A 649 -12.96 1.75 -23.99
N ASP A 650 -12.07 0.95 -23.41
CA ASP A 650 -10.87 0.45 -24.10
C ASP A 650 -11.23 -0.50 -25.25
N ALA A 651 -12.21 -1.40 -25.04
CA ALA A 651 -12.69 -2.30 -26.09
C ALA A 651 -13.31 -1.55 -27.28
N CYS A 652 -13.78 -0.32 -27.07
CA CYS A 652 -14.28 0.53 -28.15
C CYS A 652 -13.17 0.95 -29.14
N ALA A 653 -11.89 0.87 -28.76
CA ALA A 653 -10.77 1.08 -29.69
C ALA A 653 -10.83 0.08 -30.87
N PHE A 654 -11.38 -1.11 -30.62
CA PHE A 654 -11.51 -2.19 -31.60
C PHE A 654 -12.90 -2.26 -32.26
N TYR A 655 -13.82 -1.36 -31.93
CA TYR A 655 -15.18 -1.39 -32.47
C TYR A 655 -15.17 -1.12 -33.99
N LYS A 656 -15.43 -2.15 -34.79
CA LYS A 656 -15.38 -2.14 -36.28
C LYS A 656 -14.01 -1.76 -36.87
N THR A 657 -12.93 -1.95 -36.11
CA THR A 657 -11.55 -1.69 -36.54
C THR A 657 -10.66 -2.94 -36.46
N HIS A 658 -11.28 -4.09 -36.20
CA HIS A 658 -10.67 -5.42 -36.23
C HIS A 658 -11.59 -6.44 -36.88
N SER A 659 -11.01 -7.59 -37.23
CA SER A 659 -11.66 -8.70 -37.94
C SER A 659 -11.23 -10.04 -37.35
N VAL A 660 -11.93 -11.11 -37.71
CA VAL A 660 -11.55 -12.49 -37.38
C VAL A 660 -11.13 -13.19 -38.66
N TYR A 661 -9.99 -13.87 -38.60
CA TYR A 661 -9.55 -14.81 -39.64
C TYR A 661 -9.95 -16.22 -39.19
N GLU A 662 -10.89 -16.83 -39.89
CA GLU A 662 -11.57 -18.07 -39.46
C GLU A 662 -10.88 -19.36 -39.96
N ASP A 663 -9.92 -19.23 -40.88
CA ASP A 663 -9.35 -20.37 -41.62
C ASP A 663 -7.96 -20.75 -41.10
N PHE A 664 -7.90 -21.47 -39.97
CA PHE A 664 -6.63 -21.94 -39.40
C PHE A 664 -6.10 -23.17 -40.16
N GLY A 665 -5.27 -22.93 -41.19
CA GLY A 665 -4.70 -23.96 -42.05
C GLY A 665 -3.50 -24.75 -41.47
N GLY A 666 -2.93 -24.31 -40.34
CA GLY A 666 -1.76 -24.94 -39.70
C GLY A 666 -0.55 -24.00 -39.59
N VAL A 667 0.67 -24.54 -39.62
CA VAL A 667 1.89 -23.72 -39.64
C VAL A 667 2.03 -23.10 -41.03
N VAL A 668 2.06 -21.77 -41.08
CA VAL A 668 2.06 -20.98 -42.32
C VAL A 668 3.34 -21.21 -43.12
N PHE A 669 3.24 -21.97 -44.19
CA PHE A 669 4.33 -22.18 -45.16
C PHE A 669 3.94 -21.81 -46.59
N ASP A 670 2.69 -21.43 -46.84
CA ASP A 670 2.14 -21.22 -48.19
C ASP A 670 1.80 -19.74 -48.45
N GLU A 671 2.05 -19.28 -49.69
CA GLU A 671 1.74 -17.92 -50.15
C GLU A 671 0.24 -17.66 -50.18
N GLU A 672 -0.57 -18.70 -50.37
CA GLU A 672 -2.04 -18.64 -50.35
C GLU A 672 -2.59 -18.14 -49.00
N GLU A 673 -1.96 -18.56 -47.90
CA GLU A 673 -2.36 -18.16 -46.55
C GLU A 673 -2.09 -16.67 -46.28
N GLY A 674 -0.99 -16.14 -46.83
CA GLY A 674 -0.70 -14.71 -46.82
C GLY A 674 -1.84 -13.90 -47.47
N GLN A 675 -2.31 -14.31 -48.65
CA GLN A 675 -3.41 -13.62 -49.35
C GLN A 675 -4.73 -13.68 -48.59
N ASN A 676 -5.04 -14.83 -47.97
CA ASN A 676 -6.24 -14.99 -47.16
C ASN A 676 -6.23 -14.10 -45.90
N LEU A 677 -5.07 -13.94 -45.26
CA LEU A 677 -4.89 -13.01 -44.15
C LEU A 677 -5.09 -11.55 -44.56
N ILE A 678 -4.59 -11.14 -45.72
CA ILE A 678 -4.82 -9.79 -46.26
C ILE A 678 -6.30 -9.55 -46.55
N LYS A 679 -6.97 -10.52 -47.14
CA LYS A 679 -8.41 -10.45 -47.39
C LYS A 679 -9.19 -10.28 -46.09
N ALA A 680 -8.79 -10.99 -45.02
CA ALA A 680 -9.42 -10.89 -43.70
C ALA A 680 -9.12 -9.57 -42.98
N LEU A 681 -7.87 -9.09 -43.02
CA LEU A 681 -7.48 -7.77 -42.48
C LEU A 681 -8.21 -6.63 -43.20
N GLY A 682 -8.45 -6.78 -44.49
CA GLY A 682 -9.17 -5.81 -45.29
C GLY A 682 -8.42 -4.47 -45.42
N PRO A 683 -9.09 -3.42 -45.95
CA PRO A 683 -8.44 -2.16 -46.31
C PRO A 683 -8.23 -1.20 -45.15
N THR A 684 -8.96 -1.36 -44.04
CA THR A 684 -9.01 -0.36 -42.95
C THR A 684 -8.65 -0.90 -41.57
N ASN A 685 -8.77 -2.21 -41.32
CA ASN A 685 -8.53 -2.72 -39.98
C ASN A 685 -7.05 -2.66 -39.61
N ARG A 686 -6.82 -2.51 -38.30
CA ARG A 686 -5.49 -2.45 -37.66
C ARG A 686 -5.24 -3.63 -36.73
N ALA A 687 -6.20 -4.54 -36.61
CA ALA A 687 -6.10 -5.72 -35.76
C ALA A 687 -6.86 -6.91 -36.37
N LEU A 688 -6.36 -8.11 -36.12
CA LEU A 688 -6.90 -9.36 -36.61
C LEU A 688 -6.81 -10.40 -35.49
N ILE A 689 -7.92 -11.08 -35.23
CA ILE A 689 -7.97 -12.27 -34.38
C ILE A 689 -7.77 -13.46 -35.30
N LEU A 690 -6.64 -14.15 -35.14
CA LEU A 690 -6.33 -15.37 -35.88
C LEU A 690 -6.95 -16.54 -35.11
N GLN A 691 -8.06 -17.10 -35.60
CA GLN A 691 -8.79 -18.16 -34.89
C GLN A 691 -7.85 -19.31 -34.54
N ASN A 692 -7.89 -19.77 -33.28
CA ASN A 692 -7.03 -20.82 -32.72
C ASN A 692 -5.51 -20.53 -32.71
N HIS A 693 -5.07 -19.32 -33.05
CA HIS A 693 -3.65 -18.99 -33.20
C HIS A 693 -3.22 -17.84 -32.27
N GLY A 694 -3.92 -16.70 -32.30
CA GLY A 694 -3.56 -15.54 -31.48
C GLY A 694 -4.01 -14.21 -32.06
N LEU A 695 -3.29 -13.14 -31.71
CA LEU A 695 -3.59 -11.78 -32.14
C LEU A 695 -2.54 -11.29 -33.13
N LEU A 696 -2.97 -10.48 -34.08
CA LEU A 696 -2.10 -9.71 -34.96
C LEU A 696 -2.58 -8.26 -34.96
N THR A 697 -1.66 -7.33 -34.75
CA THR A 697 -1.95 -5.89 -34.87
C THR A 697 -0.98 -5.24 -35.84
N ALA A 698 -1.44 -4.16 -36.45
CA ALA A 698 -0.68 -3.38 -37.41
C ALA A 698 -0.89 -1.89 -37.17
N GLY A 699 0.11 -1.09 -37.50
CA GLY A 699 0.09 0.35 -37.28
C GLY A 699 0.86 1.11 -38.34
N SER A 700 0.51 2.37 -38.52
CA SER A 700 1.27 3.32 -39.33
C SER A 700 2.58 3.77 -38.64
N THR A 701 2.71 3.48 -37.34
CA THR A 701 3.93 3.65 -36.56
C THR A 701 4.24 2.40 -35.73
N VAL A 702 5.48 2.27 -35.25
CA VAL A 702 5.89 1.17 -34.35
C VAL A 702 5.09 1.24 -33.04
N ASP A 703 5.00 2.42 -32.44
CA ASP A 703 4.28 2.70 -31.20
C ASP A 703 2.79 2.31 -31.30
N GLU A 704 2.13 2.65 -32.42
CA GLU A 704 0.72 2.32 -32.65
C GLU A 704 0.49 0.80 -32.68
N ALA A 705 1.27 0.06 -33.46
CA ALA A 705 1.10 -1.39 -33.58
C ALA A 705 1.28 -2.10 -32.23
N ILE A 706 2.27 -1.67 -31.44
CA ILE A 706 2.55 -2.23 -30.11
C ILE A 706 1.44 -1.89 -29.11
N TRP A 707 1.01 -0.63 -29.07
CA TRP A 707 -0.07 -0.20 -28.20
C TRP A 707 -1.37 -0.97 -28.49
N LEU A 708 -1.72 -1.10 -29.78
CA LEU A 708 -2.89 -1.87 -30.17
C LEU A 708 -2.78 -3.32 -29.72
N PHE A 709 -1.59 -3.95 -29.80
CA PHE A 709 -1.40 -5.32 -29.32
C PHE A 709 -1.66 -5.42 -27.80
N ILE A 710 -0.99 -4.57 -27.01
CA ILE A 710 -1.12 -4.52 -25.55
C ILE A 710 -2.58 -4.26 -25.14
N SER A 711 -3.24 -3.32 -25.81
CA SER A 711 -4.62 -2.95 -25.53
C SER A 711 -5.58 -4.08 -25.90
N MET A 712 -5.39 -4.74 -27.05
CA MET A 712 -6.24 -5.84 -27.50
C MET A 712 -6.13 -7.05 -26.58
N GLU A 713 -4.91 -7.42 -26.16
CA GLU A 713 -4.68 -8.51 -25.21
C GLU A 713 -5.41 -8.28 -23.88
N ARG A 714 -5.36 -7.05 -23.35
CA ARG A 714 -6.09 -6.67 -22.13
C ARG A 714 -7.60 -6.65 -22.34
N CYS A 715 -8.08 -6.29 -23.53
CA CYS A 715 -9.49 -6.38 -23.88
C CYS A 715 -9.97 -7.84 -23.93
N CYS A 716 -9.18 -8.75 -24.52
CA CYS A 716 -9.43 -10.19 -24.50
C CYS A 716 -9.51 -10.72 -23.07
N GLN A 717 -8.55 -10.36 -22.21
CA GLN A 717 -8.56 -10.72 -20.79
C GLN A 717 -9.83 -10.24 -20.09
N SER A 718 -10.15 -8.94 -20.24
CA SER A 718 -11.33 -8.36 -19.60
C SER A 718 -12.63 -9.00 -20.08
N GLN A 719 -12.74 -9.33 -21.36
CA GLN A 719 -13.94 -9.94 -21.91
C GLN A 719 -14.08 -11.39 -21.46
N LEU A 720 -13.02 -12.19 -21.46
CA LEU A 720 -13.06 -13.57 -20.93
C LEU A 720 -13.51 -13.60 -19.46
N LEU A 721 -13.00 -12.68 -18.63
CA LEU A 721 -13.41 -12.57 -17.22
C LEU A 721 -14.87 -12.13 -17.08
N ALA A 722 -15.33 -11.17 -17.89
CA ALA A 722 -16.72 -10.72 -17.88
C ALA A 722 -17.68 -11.86 -18.30
N GLU A 723 -17.30 -12.63 -19.32
CA GLU A 723 -18.07 -13.78 -19.79
C GLU A 723 -18.09 -14.92 -18.76
N ALA A 724 -16.98 -15.19 -18.07
CA ALA A 724 -16.92 -16.18 -17.01
C ALA A 724 -17.80 -15.81 -15.79
N ALA A 725 -17.96 -14.51 -15.52
CA ALA A 725 -18.82 -14.01 -14.44
C ALA A 725 -20.32 -13.97 -14.81
N ALA A 726 -20.66 -14.09 -16.10
CA ALA A 726 -22.03 -14.00 -16.59
C ALA A 726 -22.70 -15.38 -16.71
N ILE A 727 -23.97 -15.48 -16.29
CA ILE A 727 -24.72 -16.76 -16.25
C ILE A 727 -24.81 -17.40 -17.63
N ASN A 728 -25.12 -16.61 -18.67
CA ASN A 728 -25.18 -17.06 -20.06
C ASN A 728 -23.98 -16.61 -20.90
N GLY A 729 -22.82 -16.40 -20.26
CA GLY A 729 -21.61 -15.92 -20.91
C GLY A 729 -21.81 -14.57 -21.59
N TYR A 730 -21.34 -14.44 -22.83
CA TYR A 730 -21.37 -13.16 -23.55
C TYR A 730 -22.78 -12.61 -23.84
N LYS A 731 -23.83 -13.44 -23.75
CA LYS A 731 -25.22 -13.04 -24.05
C LYS A 731 -25.80 -12.08 -23.02
N ASP A 732 -25.31 -12.11 -21.78
CA ASP A 732 -25.81 -11.25 -20.70
C ASP A 732 -25.01 -9.96 -20.53
N LEU A 733 -23.96 -9.76 -21.35
CA LEU A 733 -23.10 -8.59 -21.22
C LEU A 733 -23.81 -7.32 -21.70
N LYS A 734 -23.78 -6.28 -20.87
CA LYS A 734 -24.28 -4.96 -21.22
C LYS A 734 -23.27 -4.24 -22.11
N LEU A 735 -23.57 -4.17 -23.40
CA LEU A 735 -22.70 -3.56 -24.39
C LEU A 735 -22.87 -2.03 -24.43
N ILE A 736 -21.77 -1.32 -24.67
CA ILE A 736 -21.81 0.09 -25.02
C ILE A 736 -22.53 0.22 -26.36
N SER A 737 -23.51 1.13 -26.43
CA SER A 737 -24.28 1.34 -27.67
C SER A 737 -23.36 1.67 -28.85
N GLY A 738 -23.69 1.18 -30.05
CA GLY A 738 -22.83 1.34 -31.23
C GLY A 738 -22.48 2.80 -31.56
N LYS A 739 -23.40 3.75 -31.33
CA LYS A 739 -23.16 5.19 -31.52
C LYS A 739 -22.09 5.73 -30.55
N VAL A 740 -22.12 5.29 -29.30
CA VAL A 740 -21.12 5.69 -28.30
C VAL A 740 -19.79 5.01 -28.58
N ALA A 741 -19.80 3.71 -28.90
CA ALA A 741 -18.60 2.96 -29.22
C ALA A 741 -17.85 3.55 -30.42
N GLU A 742 -18.57 3.95 -31.48
CA GLU A 742 -17.98 4.62 -32.64
C GLU A 742 -17.41 6.01 -32.29
N GLY A 743 -18.11 6.79 -31.45
CA GLY A 743 -17.62 8.09 -30.98
C GLY A 743 -16.37 7.99 -30.12
N VAL A 744 -16.29 6.97 -29.27
CA VAL A 744 -15.10 6.68 -28.44
C VAL A 744 -13.94 6.20 -29.32
N SER A 745 -14.19 5.25 -30.22
CA SER A 745 -13.20 4.70 -31.15
C SER A 745 -12.45 5.80 -31.91
N LYS A 746 -13.17 6.80 -32.45
CA LYS A 746 -12.58 7.94 -33.17
C LYS A 746 -11.58 8.77 -32.34
N ASN A 747 -11.67 8.73 -31.02
CA ASN A 747 -10.78 9.49 -30.13
C ASN A 747 -9.59 8.66 -29.61
N ILE A 748 -9.79 7.36 -29.40
CA ILE A 748 -8.78 6.51 -28.72
C ILE A 748 -8.05 5.54 -29.66
N ALA A 749 -8.62 5.22 -30.81
CA ALA A 749 -8.00 4.36 -31.83
C ALA A 749 -7.22 5.14 -32.88
N ASP A 750 -7.20 6.49 -32.81
CA ASP A 750 -6.38 7.32 -33.69
C ASP A 750 -4.88 7.07 -33.44
N SER A 751 -4.07 7.10 -34.49
CA SER A 751 -2.63 6.81 -34.41
C SER A 751 -1.89 7.75 -33.45
N LYS A 752 -2.28 9.04 -33.36
CA LYS A 752 -1.67 9.98 -32.40
C LYS A 752 -2.04 9.64 -30.96
N ALA A 753 -3.28 9.22 -30.74
CA ALA A 753 -3.71 8.75 -29.42
C ALA A 753 -2.94 7.48 -29.03
N CYS A 754 -2.80 6.51 -29.94
CA CYS A 754 -2.02 5.30 -29.71
C CYS A 754 -0.55 5.61 -29.39
N TYR A 755 0.08 6.52 -30.15
CA TYR A 755 1.43 7.00 -29.87
C TYR A 755 1.53 7.57 -28.45
N PHE A 756 0.60 8.46 -28.08
CA PHE A 756 0.60 9.09 -26.75
C PHE A 756 0.47 8.05 -25.63
N GLN A 757 -0.44 7.08 -25.79
CA GLN A 757 -0.68 6.02 -24.80
C GLN A 757 0.52 5.08 -24.64
N PHE A 758 1.30 4.88 -25.69
CA PHE A 758 2.51 4.06 -25.62
C PHE A 758 3.67 4.73 -24.87
N GLN A 759 3.79 6.07 -24.91
CA GLN A 759 4.98 6.76 -24.38
C GLN A 759 5.28 6.47 -22.89
N PRO A 760 4.31 6.43 -21.96
CA PRO A 760 4.57 6.06 -20.58
C PRO A 760 5.17 4.66 -20.43
N MET A 761 4.69 3.69 -21.23
CA MET A 761 5.19 2.31 -21.21
C MET A 761 6.61 2.22 -21.78
N PHE A 762 6.86 2.94 -22.88
CA PHE A 762 8.19 3.06 -23.45
C PHE A 762 9.19 3.67 -22.46
N ASN A 763 8.82 4.78 -21.81
CA ASN A 763 9.70 5.44 -20.83
C ASN A 763 9.98 4.55 -19.61
N MET A 764 8.98 3.78 -19.16
CA MET A 764 9.14 2.81 -18.09
C MET A 764 10.14 1.71 -18.50
N ILE A 765 9.93 1.05 -19.64
CA ILE A 765 10.77 -0.10 -20.02
C ILE A 765 12.19 0.32 -20.35
N VAL A 766 12.40 1.49 -20.97
CA VAL A 766 13.74 2.03 -21.24
C VAL A 766 14.48 2.34 -19.93
N LYS A 767 13.77 2.84 -18.91
CA LYS A 767 14.37 3.11 -17.60
C LYS A 767 14.78 1.80 -16.89
N GLU A 768 14.00 0.75 -17.04
CA GLU A 768 14.28 -0.55 -16.44
C GLU A 768 15.34 -1.35 -17.21
N ASN A 769 15.34 -1.24 -18.55
CA ASN A 769 16.16 -2.02 -19.49
C ASN A 769 16.84 -1.07 -20.48
N PRO A 770 17.77 -0.21 -20.05
CA PRO A 770 18.39 0.78 -20.93
C PRO A 770 19.20 0.14 -22.07
N ASP A 771 19.68 -1.08 -21.86
CA ASP A 771 20.45 -1.86 -22.85
C ASP A 771 19.63 -2.22 -24.11
N CYS A 772 18.29 -2.18 -24.05
CA CYS A 772 17.47 -2.46 -25.23
C CYS A 772 17.62 -1.41 -26.34
N LEU A 773 18.13 -0.22 -26.01
CA LEU A 773 18.38 0.86 -26.96
C LEU A 773 19.72 0.76 -27.69
N GLU A 774 20.62 -0.14 -27.24
CA GLU A 774 21.97 -0.34 -27.78
C GLU A 774 21.98 -0.96 -29.18
#